data_AF-A0A380MRC7-F1
#
_entry.id   AF-A0A380MRC7-F1
#
_cell.length_a   1.000
_cell.length_b   1.000
_cell.length_c   1.000
_cell.angle_alpha   90.00
_cell.angle_beta   90.00
_cell.angle_gamma   90.00
#
_symmetry.space_group_name_H-M   'P 1'
#
loop_
_entity.id
_entity.type
_entity.pdbx_description
1 polymer ?
#
loop_
_entity_poly.entity_id
_entity_poly.type
_entity_poly.pdbx_seq_one_letter_code
_entity_poly.pdbx_strand_id
1 'polypeptide(L)'
;MHYNFAFKKFTNSRHATLKTAGEFNYQSDTLENAGKILSAGNQSIHTNTLNNSGLMATSGKQNWQIGTLNNASGAEINAAKFAWELGSLNNHGAIFHTGEDTLNIHAQEVENRHAVLGQSSVSLPNQAAQLSANQPSSSASATQPSATTQPTNESSHIHVSGRLKNQGESGHKAAIVSNQSVNLTVNGNLLNAIEGNIHLQNLHLTGNTLKTEAGSQLQAKEAKLEIQTLQNAGSLLSEQDLKFENLATFQNDGTIGTLGKLTIQQPDRLENNGALKSEQLDLQAHTFINQKNGNIQTADQANISSKTTLRNDGKIAAKTLSLNIPALENYGSVFAHNDYTDALSIRNDGALSGAKQLSFSKNPLTNTGNIFAYDINISTPQFTNSGMISAQHNLDIFRPNSWYVSGNLSAGNRLYLNINGTLNNSTTIGGVQETRIDAHHIDNDGKILSENHVNLNASSLNNSGLINSSGTTKLAIDSTIHNHSSGRIYGDDIQINTHTLNNSATTYAAHVIAGRRSVNIQAENIHNTAPYLGNNAIGALIKSDGNLHIGGKWGRASQIYNLGSTIESGGNMSLSANQILNQNVHIRKELKKISEKQKTTYQRIHQHGRVPYGEIYDSDEHNIYVQKGGDQELIIDGGKGIEDFVRYKYKETILEDRAVESQPGMISVGGNLTTNSHLITNDKSKILVGGTFNELSNVQNIDLKGNREIIKDGFFDDKYVVYHRLKHHNKWRYNQPYNDKKLESNATIPLTETKIHTVINPSGQRAAINSVSVNSSTESVNAQIKTLDTISLNLPKNSLYKVDPNDPFVLVRIDPDYVGGVVADFTPGITPKSEQREKEKNTLNTTAAKVQTAMAQPSKNIAHMADAKTTAERINAIDLDMKQQHQAQIDSFDTHFKQAVNPDAAYQHPVTFGIDMQKVALSAPYVPAAFNDNPNLKQSLHKRLGDTYTEMHLIQAQIAALSGRQAFSGDNALETYKALINNDAQFAQKFQLTPGSALTAEQMTKLTTDIVWFVNQEITLADGSKQSVSVPKVYLRAQKGDIDGRYTYISANRIIDHSKTGKIENDAIFHARQLIDIDNASVRNRGTMSAGMIHSQNSGTFDNREGEVKARTVLDIQAQDIVAESSTREHDETIGIRKTYSQITYNPIYPKQI
;
A
#
# COMPACT_ATOMS: atom_id res chain seq x y z
N MET A 1 -17.85 -53.88 -79.43
CA MET A 1 -18.61 -53.08 -80.41
C MET A 1 -18.52 -51.63 -79.98
N HIS A 2 -18.02 -50.74 -80.85
CA HIS A 2 -18.04 -49.29 -80.64
C HIS A 2 -19.36 -48.75 -81.20
N TYR A 3 -20.10 -47.97 -80.43
CA TYR A 3 -21.34 -47.33 -80.89
C TYR A 3 -21.09 -45.82 -81.02
N ASN A 4 -21.28 -45.28 -82.24
CA ASN A 4 -21.26 -43.85 -82.51
C ASN A 4 -22.68 -43.36 -82.77
N PHE A 5 -23.17 -42.45 -81.94
CA PHE A 5 -24.53 -41.91 -82.04
C PHE A 5 -24.46 -40.39 -82.26
N ALA A 6 -25.09 -39.90 -83.33
CA ALA A 6 -25.25 -38.47 -83.62
C ALA A 6 -26.74 -38.15 -83.78
N PHE A 7 -27.33 -37.44 -82.81
CA PHE A 7 -28.77 -37.13 -82.78
C PHE A 7 -29.02 -35.68 -82.37
N LYS A 8 -30.19 -35.12 -82.69
CA LYS A 8 -30.58 -33.80 -82.17
C LYS A 8 -30.90 -33.86 -80.66
N LYS A 9 -31.62 -34.90 -80.23
CA LYS A 9 -32.00 -35.14 -78.83
C LYS A 9 -32.03 -36.64 -78.53
N PHE A 10 -31.59 -37.04 -77.35
CA PHE A 10 -31.75 -38.41 -76.84
C PHE A 10 -32.33 -38.39 -75.43
N THR A 11 -33.31 -39.27 -75.20
CA THR A 11 -33.97 -39.40 -73.91
C THR A 11 -33.93 -40.86 -73.47
N ASN A 12 -33.24 -41.15 -72.35
CA ASN A 12 -33.22 -42.44 -71.67
C ASN A 12 -34.20 -42.40 -70.48
N SER A 13 -35.37 -43.01 -70.63
CA SER A 13 -36.43 -42.97 -69.60
C SER A 13 -36.08 -43.73 -68.31
N ARG A 14 -36.83 -43.49 -67.22
CA ARG A 14 -36.54 -43.98 -65.84
C ARG A 14 -36.23 -45.48 -65.69
N HIS A 15 -36.85 -46.31 -66.52
CA HIS A 15 -36.68 -47.78 -66.49
C HIS A 15 -35.69 -48.29 -67.53
N ALA A 16 -35.23 -47.42 -68.44
CA ALA A 16 -34.35 -47.80 -69.53
C ALA A 16 -32.90 -47.91 -69.05
N THR A 17 -32.22 -48.96 -69.50
CA THR A 17 -30.82 -49.24 -69.17
C THR A 17 -30.04 -49.44 -70.45
N LEU A 18 -29.12 -48.52 -70.74
CA LEU A 18 -28.18 -48.59 -71.84
C LEU A 18 -26.83 -49.09 -71.31
N LYS A 19 -26.35 -50.23 -71.81
CA LYS A 19 -25.06 -50.82 -71.41
C LYS A 19 -24.15 -51.01 -72.63
N THR A 20 -22.89 -50.64 -72.49
CA THR A 20 -21.85 -50.90 -73.50
C THR A 20 -20.69 -51.68 -72.89
N ALA A 21 -20.19 -52.71 -73.59
CA ALA A 21 -19.03 -53.49 -73.17
C ALA A 21 -17.69 -52.84 -73.57
N GLY A 22 -17.72 -51.87 -74.49
CA GLY A 22 -16.56 -51.07 -74.93
C GLY A 22 -16.86 -49.58 -74.74
N GLU A 23 -16.33 -48.72 -75.60
CA GLU A 23 -16.56 -47.27 -75.49
C GLU A 23 -17.99 -46.85 -75.87
N PHE A 24 -18.50 -45.83 -75.16
CA PHE A 24 -19.74 -45.11 -75.47
C PHE A 24 -19.41 -43.72 -76.01
N ASN A 25 -19.51 -43.52 -77.32
CA ASN A 25 -19.26 -42.24 -77.98
C ASN A 25 -20.60 -41.64 -78.46
N TYR A 26 -20.92 -40.43 -77.97
CA TYR A 26 -22.23 -39.83 -78.16
C TYR A 26 -22.16 -38.33 -78.42
N GLN A 27 -22.89 -37.84 -79.44
CA GLN A 27 -22.96 -36.42 -79.80
C GLN A 27 -24.42 -35.97 -80.01
N SER A 28 -24.83 -34.86 -79.39
CA SER A 28 -26.17 -34.25 -79.62
C SER A 28 -26.33 -32.81 -79.17
N ASP A 29 -27.46 -32.16 -79.50
CA ASP A 29 -27.82 -30.90 -78.83
C ASP A 29 -28.24 -31.13 -77.36
N THR A 30 -29.03 -32.18 -77.09
CA THR A 30 -29.53 -32.49 -75.74
C THR A 30 -29.50 -33.99 -75.40
N LEU A 31 -28.92 -34.35 -74.25
CA LEU A 31 -29.02 -35.67 -73.63
C LEU A 31 -29.85 -35.60 -72.33
N GLU A 32 -30.95 -36.34 -72.27
CA GLU A 32 -31.77 -36.54 -71.06
C GLU A 32 -31.61 -37.97 -70.56
N ASN A 33 -31.14 -38.15 -69.33
CA ASN A 33 -31.04 -39.46 -68.69
C ASN A 33 -31.84 -39.49 -67.40
N ALA A 34 -32.91 -40.29 -67.35
CA ALA A 34 -33.62 -40.66 -66.12
C ALA A 34 -33.37 -42.12 -65.72
N GLY A 35 -32.83 -42.94 -66.64
CA GLY A 35 -32.53 -44.36 -66.45
C GLY A 35 -31.06 -44.62 -66.09
N LYS A 36 -30.50 -45.72 -66.60
CA LYS A 36 -29.08 -46.08 -66.40
C LYS A 36 -28.31 -46.04 -67.72
N ILE A 37 -27.18 -45.36 -67.77
CA ILE A 37 -26.22 -45.40 -68.89
C ILE A 37 -24.89 -45.90 -68.33
N LEU A 38 -24.48 -47.09 -68.76
CA LEU A 38 -23.33 -47.82 -68.22
C LEU A 38 -22.35 -48.18 -69.33
N SER A 39 -21.05 -48.01 -69.08
CA SER A 39 -20.00 -48.43 -70.01
C SER A 39 -18.87 -49.16 -69.29
N ALA A 40 -18.45 -50.30 -69.81
CA ALA A 40 -17.25 -50.99 -69.34
C ALA A 40 -15.95 -50.36 -69.90
N GLY A 41 -16.03 -49.56 -70.97
CA GLY A 41 -14.93 -48.78 -71.55
C GLY A 41 -15.13 -47.28 -71.36
N ASN A 42 -14.42 -46.44 -72.15
CA ASN A 42 -14.51 -44.99 -72.04
C ASN A 42 -15.90 -44.43 -72.42
N GLN A 43 -16.27 -43.29 -71.86
CA GLN A 43 -17.51 -42.58 -72.18
C GLN A 43 -17.18 -41.19 -72.74
N SER A 44 -17.30 -41.00 -74.06
CA SER A 44 -17.09 -39.70 -74.71
C SER A 44 -18.44 -39.07 -75.05
N ILE A 45 -18.75 -37.91 -74.47
CA ILE A 45 -20.03 -37.22 -74.68
C ILE A 45 -19.78 -35.79 -75.12
N HIS A 46 -20.37 -35.38 -76.24
CA HIS A 46 -20.32 -34.02 -76.74
C HIS A 46 -21.75 -33.47 -76.89
N THR A 47 -22.19 -32.55 -76.01
CA THR A 47 -23.55 -32.03 -76.08
C THR A 47 -23.76 -30.62 -75.53
N ASN A 48 -24.73 -29.85 -76.03
CA ASN A 48 -25.01 -28.52 -75.45
C ASN A 48 -25.66 -28.64 -74.05
N THR A 49 -26.60 -29.57 -73.85
CA THR A 49 -27.27 -29.75 -72.55
C THR A 49 -27.31 -31.23 -72.16
N LEU A 50 -26.82 -31.57 -70.97
CA LEU A 50 -27.00 -32.87 -70.35
C LEU A 50 -27.85 -32.75 -69.08
N ASN A 51 -29.03 -33.39 -69.08
CA ASN A 51 -29.90 -33.48 -67.91
C ASN A 51 -29.89 -34.90 -67.35
N ASN A 52 -29.19 -35.13 -66.25
CA ASN A 52 -29.15 -36.40 -65.55
C ASN A 52 -30.05 -36.39 -64.31
N SER A 53 -30.99 -37.33 -64.24
CA SER A 53 -31.84 -37.66 -63.09
C SER A 53 -31.75 -39.15 -62.72
N GLY A 54 -30.87 -39.90 -63.40
CA GLY A 54 -30.62 -41.32 -63.19
C GLY A 54 -29.14 -41.61 -62.91
N LEU A 55 -28.62 -42.74 -63.39
CA LEU A 55 -27.23 -43.17 -63.21
C LEU A 55 -26.46 -43.07 -64.53
N MET A 56 -25.28 -42.44 -64.51
CA MET A 56 -24.30 -42.51 -65.60
C MET A 56 -22.96 -42.99 -65.04
N ALA A 57 -22.49 -44.16 -65.46
CA ALA A 57 -21.30 -44.77 -64.88
C ALA A 57 -20.40 -45.40 -65.94
N THR A 58 -19.09 -45.31 -65.72
CA THR A 58 -18.09 -46.02 -66.53
C THR A 58 -16.96 -46.57 -65.67
N SER A 59 -16.42 -47.75 -66.04
CA SER A 59 -15.16 -48.24 -65.46
C SER A 59 -13.91 -47.66 -66.11
N GLY A 60 -14.03 -46.88 -67.19
CA GLY A 60 -12.96 -46.17 -67.89
C GLY A 60 -13.00 -44.65 -67.69
N LYS A 61 -12.48 -43.92 -68.69
CA LYS A 61 -12.41 -42.44 -68.71
C LYS A 61 -13.72 -41.84 -69.22
N GLN A 62 -14.20 -40.79 -68.56
CA GLN A 62 -15.20 -39.88 -69.12
C GLN A 62 -14.51 -38.71 -69.81
N ASN A 63 -14.73 -38.57 -71.12
CA ASN A 63 -14.20 -37.47 -71.93
C ASN A 63 -15.36 -36.60 -72.43
N TRP A 64 -15.75 -35.61 -71.63
CA TRP A 64 -17.00 -34.89 -71.86
C TRP A 64 -16.74 -33.45 -72.28
N GLN A 65 -17.47 -32.99 -73.29
CA GLN A 65 -17.52 -31.61 -73.75
C GLN A 65 -18.98 -31.18 -73.73
N ILE A 66 -19.39 -30.44 -72.69
CA ILE A 66 -20.80 -30.16 -72.43
C ILE A 66 -21.04 -28.67 -72.20
N GLY A 67 -22.06 -28.08 -72.82
CA GLY A 67 -22.46 -26.69 -72.53
C GLY A 67 -22.94 -26.56 -71.08
N THR A 68 -24.05 -27.22 -70.74
CA THR A 68 -24.64 -27.22 -69.40
C THR A 68 -24.89 -28.65 -68.92
N LEU A 69 -24.31 -29.04 -67.80
CA LEU A 69 -24.54 -30.31 -67.13
C LEU A 69 -25.44 -30.09 -65.89
N ASN A 70 -26.67 -30.57 -65.95
CA ASN A 70 -27.60 -30.58 -64.82
C ASN A 70 -27.67 -32.00 -64.24
N ASN A 71 -27.15 -32.20 -63.04
CA ASN A 71 -27.25 -33.45 -62.29
C ASN A 71 -28.25 -33.28 -61.16
N ALA A 72 -29.46 -33.83 -61.31
CA ALA A 72 -30.56 -33.64 -60.38
C ALA A 72 -30.35 -34.36 -59.04
N SER A 73 -31.18 -34.03 -58.05
CA SER A 73 -31.18 -34.73 -56.75
C SER A 73 -31.44 -36.23 -56.92
N GLY A 74 -30.63 -37.04 -56.22
CA GLY A 74 -30.66 -38.50 -56.31
C GLY A 74 -29.97 -39.09 -57.55
N ALA A 75 -29.59 -38.26 -58.52
CA ALA A 75 -28.85 -38.67 -59.71
C ALA A 75 -27.37 -38.90 -59.39
N GLU A 76 -26.74 -39.85 -60.09
CA GLU A 76 -25.36 -40.24 -59.84
C GLU A 76 -24.55 -40.30 -61.13
N ILE A 77 -23.35 -39.73 -61.09
CA ILE A 77 -22.31 -39.85 -62.12
C ILE A 77 -21.05 -40.41 -61.47
N ASN A 78 -20.50 -41.51 -61.97
CA ASN A 78 -19.24 -42.05 -61.46
C ASN A 78 -18.30 -42.57 -62.57
N ALA A 79 -17.00 -42.44 -62.34
CA ALA A 79 -15.97 -42.86 -63.29
C ALA A 79 -14.65 -43.21 -62.59
N ALA A 80 -13.77 -43.89 -63.32
CA ALA A 80 -12.38 -44.12 -62.90
C ALA A 80 -11.44 -42.95 -63.28
N LYS A 81 -11.81 -42.13 -64.28
CA LYS A 81 -11.10 -40.89 -64.67
C LYS A 81 -12.10 -39.89 -65.23
N PHE A 82 -11.98 -38.62 -64.86
CA PHE A 82 -12.76 -37.52 -65.46
C PHE A 82 -11.84 -36.60 -66.28
N ALA A 83 -12.27 -36.27 -67.49
CA ALA A 83 -11.70 -35.21 -68.31
C ALA A 83 -12.87 -34.45 -68.94
N TRP A 84 -13.35 -33.43 -68.24
CA TRP A 84 -14.55 -32.68 -68.58
C TRP A 84 -14.21 -31.24 -68.93
N GLU A 85 -14.79 -30.77 -70.04
CA GLU A 85 -14.84 -29.38 -70.46
C GLU A 85 -16.31 -28.95 -70.45
N LEU A 86 -16.69 -28.10 -69.51
CA LEU A 86 -18.05 -27.69 -69.24
C LEU A 86 -18.22 -26.16 -69.41
N GLY A 87 -19.38 -25.71 -69.89
CA GLY A 87 -19.79 -24.31 -69.70
C GLY A 87 -20.25 -24.09 -68.25
N SER A 88 -21.29 -24.82 -67.83
CA SER A 88 -21.80 -24.80 -66.46
C SER A 88 -22.08 -26.20 -65.91
N LEU A 89 -21.85 -26.38 -64.61
CA LEU A 89 -22.16 -27.58 -63.84
C LEU A 89 -23.14 -27.23 -62.72
N ASN A 90 -24.39 -27.70 -62.84
CA ASN A 90 -25.40 -27.61 -61.78
C ASN A 90 -25.57 -29.00 -61.15
N ASN A 91 -24.89 -29.23 -60.03
CA ASN A 91 -24.90 -30.49 -59.32
C ASN A 91 -25.78 -30.42 -58.08
N HIS A 92 -26.87 -31.19 -58.08
CA HIS A 92 -27.77 -31.45 -56.96
C HIS A 92 -27.75 -32.91 -56.50
N GLY A 93 -27.00 -33.77 -57.19
CA GLY A 93 -26.89 -35.20 -56.93
C GLY A 93 -25.49 -35.59 -56.46
N ALA A 94 -24.95 -36.67 -57.02
CA ALA A 94 -23.63 -37.15 -56.67
C ALA A 94 -22.73 -37.35 -57.89
N ILE A 95 -21.54 -36.77 -57.84
CA ILE A 95 -20.50 -36.91 -58.86
C ILE A 95 -19.24 -37.43 -58.17
N PHE A 96 -18.95 -38.71 -58.41
CA PHE A 96 -17.92 -39.44 -57.68
C PHE A 96 -16.79 -39.95 -58.55
N HIS A 97 -15.57 -39.58 -58.15
CA HIS A 97 -14.38 -40.25 -58.64
C HIS A 97 -14.18 -41.53 -57.83
N THR A 98 -14.13 -42.67 -58.51
CA THR A 98 -14.07 -44.00 -57.88
C THR A 98 -12.78 -44.77 -58.19
N GLY A 99 -11.87 -44.17 -58.97
CA GLY A 99 -10.57 -44.74 -59.34
C GLY A 99 -9.38 -44.10 -58.62
N GLU A 100 -8.18 -44.57 -58.92
CA GLU A 100 -6.91 -43.96 -58.46
C GLU A 100 -6.30 -42.97 -59.49
N ASP A 101 -7.03 -42.67 -60.56
CA ASP A 101 -6.58 -41.87 -61.71
C ASP A 101 -6.98 -40.37 -61.57
N THR A 102 -6.86 -39.57 -62.63
CA THR A 102 -7.06 -38.10 -62.54
C THR A 102 -8.53 -37.64 -62.55
N LEU A 103 -8.89 -36.70 -61.68
CA LEU A 103 -10.13 -35.90 -61.72
C LEU A 103 -9.84 -34.54 -62.37
N ASN A 104 -10.15 -34.36 -63.66
CA ASN A 104 -9.99 -33.09 -64.37
C ASN A 104 -11.37 -32.55 -64.81
N ILE A 105 -11.81 -31.47 -64.18
CA ILE A 105 -13.06 -30.77 -64.51
C ILE A 105 -12.74 -29.31 -64.77
N HIS A 106 -13.00 -28.84 -65.98
CA HIS A 106 -12.97 -27.43 -66.33
C HIS A 106 -14.40 -26.93 -66.55
N ALA A 107 -14.80 -25.85 -65.87
CA ALA A 107 -16.12 -25.25 -65.98
C ALA A 107 -16.05 -23.72 -65.88
N GLN A 108 -16.97 -22.96 -66.48
CA GLN A 108 -17.09 -21.53 -66.20
C GLN A 108 -17.84 -21.27 -64.90
N GLU A 109 -18.94 -22.00 -64.69
CA GLU A 109 -19.74 -21.95 -63.47
C GLU A 109 -19.93 -23.33 -62.86
N VAL A 110 -19.80 -23.42 -61.54
CA VAL A 110 -20.13 -24.63 -60.77
C VAL A 110 -21.06 -24.23 -59.63
N GLU A 111 -22.26 -24.80 -59.62
CA GLU A 111 -23.16 -24.78 -58.47
C GLU A 111 -23.29 -26.21 -57.94
N ASN A 112 -22.76 -26.42 -56.74
CA ASN A 112 -22.86 -27.66 -56.00
C ASN A 112 -23.81 -27.43 -54.82
N ARG A 113 -25.07 -27.85 -54.95
CA ARG A 113 -26.10 -27.61 -53.94
C ARG A 113 -26.65 -28.92 -53.41
N HIS A 114 -26.54 -29.16 -52.11
CA HIS A 114 -26.96 -30.43 -51.48
C HIS A 114 -26.29 -31.66 -52.15
N ALA A 115 -25.08 -31.50 -52.68
CA ALA A 115 -24.50 -32.45 -53.59
C ALA A 115 -23.06 -32.77 -53.23
N VAL A 116 -22.57 -33.91 -53.72
CA VAL A 116 -21.16 -34.27 -53.59
C VAL A 116 -20.48 -34.19 -54.95
N LEU A 117 -19.30 -33.57 -54.98
CA LEU A 117 -18.41 -33.49 -56.12
C LEU A 117 -16.99 -33.90 -55.69
N GLY A 118 -16.44 -34.95 -56.29
CA GLY A 118 -15.04 -35.34 -56.14
C GLY A 118 -14.84 -36.76 -55.63
N GLN A 119 -13.79 -36.97 -54.83
CA GLN A 119 -13.34 -38.28 -54.35
C GLN A 119 -13.34 -38.34 -52.82
N SER A 120 -14.12 -39.24 -52.23
CA SER A 120 -14.19 -39.40 -50.76
C SER A 120 -13.22 -40.46 -50.23
N SER A 121 -12.78 -40.28 -48.98
CA SER A 121 -12.16 -41.28 -48.10
C SER A 121 -13.04 -42.51 -47.86
N VAL A 122 -14.36 -42.39 -48.04
CA VAL A 122 -15.28 -43.52 -48.01
C VAL A 122 -15.08 -44.34 -49.29
N SER A 123 -14.60 -45.57 -49.14
CA SER A 123 -14.46 -46.51 -50.25
C SER A 123 -15.84 -46.92 -50.80
N LEU A 124 -16.26 -46.29 -51.89
CA LEU A 124 -17.53 -46.56 -52.56
C LEU A 124 -17.28 -47.27 -53.90
N PRO A 125 -17.92 -48.43 -54.17
CA PRO A 125 -17.69 -49.17 -55.41
C PRO A 125 -18.21 -48.40 -56.65
N ASN A 126 -17.52 -48.54 -57.78
CA ASN A 126 -17.98 -48.04 -59.07
C ASN A 126 -19.20 -48.84 -59.55
N GLN A 127 -20.33 -48.17 -59.80
CA GLN A 127 -21.59 -48.85 -60.14
C GLN A 127 -21.60 -49.48 -61.54
N ALA A 128 -20.75 -49.03 -62.49
CA ALA A 128 -20.60 -49.69 -63.79
C ALA A 128 -19.90 -51.05 -63.67
N ALA A 129 -18.94 -51.19 -62.76
CA ALA A 129 -18.26 -52.45 -62.49
C ALA A 129 -19.19 -53.47 -61.84
N GLN A 130 -20.06 -53.05 -60.92
CA GLN A 130 -21.03 -53.95 -60.26
C GLN A 130 -22.19 -54.38 -61.17
N LEU A 131 -22.59 -53.56 -62.15
CA LEU A 131 -23.76 -53.83 -63.01
C LEU A 131 -23.43 -54.39 -64.39
N SER A 132 -22.14 -54.45 -64.78
CA SER A 132 -21.67 -55.08 -66.03
C SER A 132 -21.30 -56.56 -65.87
N ALA A 133 -21.18 -57.05 -64.62
CA ALA A 133 -20.85 -58.45 -64.32
C ALA A 133 -22.04 -59.40 -64.59
N ASN A 134 -22.10 -59.95 -65.80
CA ASN A 134 -22.89 -61.14 -66.11
C ASN A 134 -22.05 -62.42 -65.88
N GLN A 135 -21.47 -62.56 -64.68
CA GLN A 135 -20.82 -63.79 -64.20
C GLN A 135 -21.30 -64.06 -62.76
N PRO A 136 -21.72 -65.30 -62.44
CA PRO A 136 -22.21 -65.64 -61.10
C PRO A 136 -21.04 -65.69 -60.09
N SER A 137 -21.26 -65.03 -58.97
CA SER A 137 -20.65 -65.23 -57.64
C SER A 137 -19.37 -66.06 -57.55
N SER A 138 -18.23 -65.38 -57.41
CA SER A 138 -17.24 -65.74 -56.41
C SER A 138 -16.52 -64.48 -55.93
N SER A 139 -16.49 -64.31 -54.62
CA SER A 139 -15.70 -63.35 -53.86
C SER A 139 -14.37 -62.96 -54.51
N ALA A 140 -14.35 -61.81 -55.17
CA ALA A 140 -13.12 -61.07 -55.42
C ALA A 140 -13.31 -59.71 -54.75
N SER A 141 -12.80 -59.59 -53.52
CA SER A 141 -12.22 -58.31 -53.13
C SER A 141 -11.28 -57.93 -54.27
N ALA A 142 -11.46 -56.76 -54.87
CA ALA A 142 -10.37 -56.14 -55.57
C ALA A 142 -9.27 -55.93 -54.53
N THR A 143 -8.38 -56.92 -54.40
CA THR A 143 -7.06 -56.71 -53.83
C THR A 143 -6.46 -55.54 -54.56
N GLN A 144 -6.00 -54.54 -53.79
CA GLN A 144 -5.17 -53.44 -54.29
C GLN A 144 -4.20 -53.98 -55.35
N PRO A 145 -4.13 -53.38 -56.55
CA PRO A 145 -2.95 -53.54 -57.39
C PRO A 145 -1.74 -53.12 -56.56
N SER A 146 -0.71 -53.96 -56.52
CA SER A 146 0.56 -53.60 -55.89
C SER A 146 1.12 -52.32 -56.52
N ALA A 147 1.55 -51.40 -55.67
CA ALA A 147 2.17 -50.12 -55.97
C ALA A 147 3.44 -50.25 -56.84
N THR A 148 3.30 -50.56 -58.13
CA THR A 148 4.44 -50.71 -59.06
C THR A 148 4.24 -50.09 -60.45
N THR A 149 3.10 -49.45 -60.73
CA THR A 149 2.99 -48.51 -61.85
C THR A 149 2.93 -47.10 -61.29
N GLN A 150 3.98 -46.31 -61.55
CA GLN A 150 3.99 -44.88 -61.24
C GLN A 150 2.67 -44.24 -61.71
N PRO A 151 1.99 -43.46 -60.85
CA PRO A 151 0.92 -42.58 -61.31
C PRO A 151 1.49 -41.66 -62.38
N THR A 152 0.77 -41.47 -63.49
CA THR A 152 1.11 -40.46 -64.49
C THR A 152 1.20 -39.10 -63.80
N ASN A 153 2.23 -38.30 -64.09
CA ASN A 153 2.51 -36.96 -63.55
C ASN A 153 1.40 -35.89 -63.73
N GLU A 154 0.18 -36.26 -64.13
CA GLU A 154 -0.95 -35.34 -64.23
C GLU A 154 -1.63 -35.24 -62.85
N SER A 155 -1.47 -34.10 -62.17
CA SER A 155 -2.22 -33.75 -60.96
C SER A 155 -3.71 -33.58 -61.28
N SER A 156 -4.61 -34.00 -60.38
CA SER A 156 -6.04 -33.77 -60.54
C SER A 156 -6.40 -32.30 -60.29
N HIS A 157 -7.34 -31.75 -61.07
CA HIS A 157 -7.76 -30.36 -60.99
C HIS A 157 -9.25 -30.16 -61.18
N ILE A 158 -9.85 -29.32 -60.33
CA ILE A 158 -11.13 -28.69 -60.60
C ILE A 158 -10.83 -27.22 -60.93
N HIS A 159 -10.98 -26.82 -62.18
CA HIS A 159 -10.79 -25.45 -62.64
C HIS A 159 -12.14 -24.80 -62.90
N VAL A 160 -12.44 -23.72 -62.18
CA VAL A 160 -13.66 -22.94 -62.38
C VAL A 160 -13.28 -21.53 -62.84
N SER A 161 -13.55 -21.18 -64.10
CA SER A 161 -13.07 -19.91 -64.67
C SER A 161 -13.90 -18.68 -64.30
N GLY A 162 -15.00 -18.84 -63.56
CA GLY A 162 -15.94 -17.76 -63.23
C GLY A 162 -16.48 -17.84 -61.80
N ARG A 163 -17.45 -18.71 -61.52
CA ARG A 163 -18.10 -18.76 -60.20
C ARG A 163 -18.24 -20.18 -59.69
N LEU A 164 -17.79 -20.41 -58.46
CA LEU A 164 -18.10 -21.62 -57.70
C LEU A 164 -19.02 -21.26 -56.53
N LYS A 165 -20.16 -21.94 -56.44
CA LYS A 165 -21.07 -21.87 -55.29
C LYS A 165 -21.25 -23.26 -54.72
N ASN A 166 -20.90 -23.44 -53.45
CA ASN A 166 -21.11 -24.65 -52.70
C ASN A 166 -22.10 -24.36 -51.56
N GLN A 167 -23.27 -25.00 -51.55
CA GLN A 167 -24.36 -24.66 -50.62
C GLN A 167 -25.10 -25.90 -50.13
N GLY A 168 -25.11 -26.14 -48.81
CA GLY A 168 -25.96 -27.16 -48.21
C GLY A 168 -27.42 -26.72 -48.05
N GLU A 169 -28.27 -27.61 -47.57
CA GLU A 169 -29.69 -27.35 -47.28
C GLU A 169 -30.15 -28.18 -46.09
N SER A 170 -30.66 -27.47 -45.07
CA SER A 170 -31.26 -27.97 -43.80
C SER A 170 -31.05 -29.46 -43.50
N GLY A 171 -29.88 -29.80 -42.98
CA GLY A 171 -29.55 -31.17 -42.53
C GLY A 171 -28.68 -31.97 -43.49
N HIS A 172 -28.36 -31.42 -44.67
CA HIS A 172 -27.59 -32.09 -45.69
C HIS A 172 -26.54 -31.14 -46.31
N LYS A 173 -25.27 -31.49 -46.13
CA LYS A 173 -24.14 -30.66 -46.56
C LYS A 173 -23.88 -30.80 -48.07
N ALA A 174 -23.43 -29.72 -48.68
CA ALA A 174 -22.79 -29.80 -49.99
C ALA A 174 -21.29 -30.02 -49.82
N ALA A 175 -20.74 -30.99 -50.53
CA ALA A 175 -19.38 -31.46 -50.36
C ALA A 175 -18.59 -31.33 -51.67
N ILE A 176 -17.46 -30.63 -51.61
CA ILE A 176 -16.40 -30.75 -52.60
C ILE A 176 -15.22 -31.37 -51.88
N VAL A 177 -14.88 -32.61 -52.23
CA VAL A 177 -14.04 -33.47 -51.39
C VAL A 177 -13.01 -34.18 -52.25
N SER A 178 -11.77 -34.23 -51.77
CA SER A 178 -10.71 -35.05 -52.36
C SER A 178 -9.81 -35.64 -51.28
N ASN A 179 -9.61 -36.96 -51.33
CA ASN A 179 -8.60 -37.69 -50.57
C ASN A 179 -7.27 -37.90 -51.34
N GLN A 180 -7.21 -37.51 -52.61
CA GLN A 180 -6.00 -37.47 -53.44
C GLN A 180 -5.57 -36.03 -53.75
N SER A 181 -4.45 -35.85 -54.44
CA SER A 181 -3.93 -34.56 -54.90
C SER A 181 -4.84 -33.90 -55.95
N VAL A 182 -5.97 -33.35 -55.51
CA VAL A 182 -6.84 -32.47 -56.30
C VAL A 182 -6.58 -31.04 -55.89
N ASN A 183 -6.22 -30.21 -56.85
CA ASN A 183 -6.18 -28.76 -56.67
C ASN A 183 -7.50 -28.17 -57.16
N LEU A 184 -8.16 -27.38 -56.32
CA LEU A 184 -9.25 -26.52 -56.76
C LEU A 184 -8.64 -25.18 -57.18
N THR A 185 -8.83 -24.78 -58.44
CA THR A 185 -8.50 -23.46 -58.97
C THR A 185 -9.78 -22.74 -59.34
N VAL A 186 -10.08 -21.61 -58.71
CA VAL A 186 -11.25 -20.78 -59.08
C VAL A 186 -10.75 -19.42 -59.55
N ASN A 187 -10.95 -19.12 -60.82
CA ASN A 187 -10.63 -17.83 -61.45
C ASN A 187 -11.80 -16.84 -61.37
N GLY A 188 -12.28 -16.52 -60.16
CA GLY A 188 -13.39 -15.57 -60.00
C GLY A 188 -13.98 -15.53 -58.58
N ASN A 189 -15.25 -15.89 -58.41
CA ASN A 189 -15.93 -15.82 -57.10
C ASN A 189 -16.17 -17.21 -56.52
N LEU A 190 -15.72 -17.42 -55.27
CA LEU A 190 -16.02 -18.62 -54.48
C LEU A 190 -16.97 -18.24 -53.33
N LEU A 191 -18.19 -18.80 -53.36
CA LEU A 191 -19.15 -18.74 -52.25
C LEU A 191 -19.29 -20.13 -51.63
N ASN A 192 -18.79 -20.29 -50.41
CA ASN A 192 -19.10 -21.45 -49.57
C ASN A 192 -20.23 -21.03 -48.60
N ALA A 193 -21.47 -21.26 -49.03
CA ALA A 193 -22.66 -20.87 -48.28
C ALA A 193 -22.91 -21.80 -47.08
N ILE A 194 -23.98 -21.55 -46.33
CA ILE A 194 -24.37 -22.36 -45.16
C ILE A 194 -24.30 -23.87 -45.45
N GLU A 195 -23.75 -24.64 -44.50
CA GLU A 195 -23.53 -26.09 -44.63
C GLU A 195 -22.66 -26.54 -45.84
N GLY A 196 -21.99 -25.61 -46.52
CA GLY A 196 -20.99 -25.91 -47.55
C GLY A 196 -19.68 -26.43 -46.95
N ASN A 197 -19.18 -27.55 -47.47
CA ASN A 197 -17.96 -28.22 -47.03
C ASN A 197 -17.01 -28.41 -48.21
N ILE A 198 -15.80 -27.89 -48.09
CA ILE A 198 -14.72 -28.07 -49.05
C ILE A 198 -13.52 -28.66 -48.30
N HIS A 199 -13.06 -29.86 -48.69
CA HIS A 199 -11.90 -30.52 -48.10
C HIS A 199 -10.97 -31.00 -49.21
N LEU A 200 -9.78 -30.44 -49.29
CA LEU A 200 -8.86 -30.63 -50.42
C LEU A 200 -7.40 -30.80 -49.94
N GLN A 201 -6.52 -31.25 -50.82
CA GLN A 201 -5.08 -31.20 -50.51
C GLN A 201 -4.56 -29.77 -50.70
N ASN A 202 -4.72 -29.19 -51.88
CA ASN A 202 -4.34 -27.81 -52.12
C ASN A 202 -5.55 -27.00 -52.61
N LEU A 203 -5.70 -25.81 -52.03
CA LEU A 203 -6.65 -24.83 -52.51
C LEU A 203 -5.89 -23.66 -53.13
N HIS A 204 -6.12 -23.39 -54.40
CA HIS A 204 -5.65 -22.19 -55.07
C HIS A 204 -6.85 -21.36 -55.52
N LEU A 205 -6.98 -20.13 -55.03
CA LEU A 205 -8.05 -19.23 -55.44
C LEU A 205 -7.42 -17.98 -56.03
N THR A 206 -7.78 -17.65 -57.26
CA THR A 206 -7.24 -16.51 -58.01
C THR A 206 -8.40 -15.69 -58.54
N GLY A 207 -8.90 -14.71 -57.79
CA GLY A 207 -10.19 -14.12 -58.17
C GLY A 207 -10.60 -12.86 -57.43
N ASN A 208 -11.90 -12.56 -57.46
CA ASN A 208 -12.42 -11.33 -56.88
C ASN A 208 -12.78 -11.55 -55.40
N THR A 209 -13.67 -12.50 -55.10
CA THR A 209 -14.24 -12.67 -53.76
C THR A 209 -14.20 -14.11 -53.27
N LEU A 210 -13.73 -14.31 -52.04
CA LEU A 210 -14.03 -15.48 -51.21
C LEU A 210 -15.06 -15.08 -50.16
N LYS A 211 -16.25 -15.67 -50.20
CA LYS A 211 -17.27 -15.52 -49.16
C LYS A 211 -17.56 -16.88 -48.53
N THR A 212 -17.49 -16.94 -47.20
CA THR A 212 -17.93 -18.08 -46.40
C THR A 212 -19.04 -17.63 -45.47
N GLU A 213 -20.09 -18.45 -45.32
CA GLU A 213 -21.19 -18.16 -44.40
C GLU A 213 -21.06 -18.96 -43.10
N ALA A 214 -21.77 -18.55 -42.05
CA ALA A 214 -21.77 -19.25 -40.78
C ALA A 214 -22.14 -20.74 -40.98
N GLY A 215 -21.38 -21.64 -40.35
CA GLY A 215 -21.55 -23.09 -40.49
C GLY A 215 -20.93 -23.72 -41.75
N SER A 216 -20.36 -22.92 -42.64
CA SER A 216 -19.55 -23.42 -43.76
C SER A 216 -18.12 -23.77 -43.32
N GLN A 217 -17.51 -24.75 -43.97
CA GLN A 217 -16.18 -25.27 -43.66
C GLN A 217 -15.35 -25.37 -44.94
N LEU A 218 -14.14 -24.83 -44.91
CA LEU A 218 -13.14 -24.91 -45.96
C LEU A 218 -11.83 -25.37 -45.34
N GLN A 219 -11.29 -26.48 -45.83
CA GLN A 219 -10.10 -27.11 -45.31
C GLN A 219 -9.18 -27.51 -46.45
N ALA A 220 -7.89 -27.24 -46.25
CA ALA A 220 -6.84 -27.68 -47.14
C ALA A 220 -5.63 -28.18 -46.35
N LYS A 221 -4.76 -28.97 -47.00
CA LYS A 221 -3.42 -29.19 -46.46
C LYS A 221 -2.56 -27.93 -46.63
N GLU A 222 -2.62 -27.31 -47.80
CA GLU A 222 -2.01 -26.01 -48.11
C GLU A 222 -3.03 -25.13 -48.85
N ALA A 223 -3.06 -23.84 -48.55
CA ALA A 223 -3.98 -22.91 -49.20
C ALA A 223 -3.29 -21.60 -49.58
N LYS A 224 -3.43 -21.23 -50.86
CA LYS A 224 -2.98 -19.95 -51.43
C LYS A 224 -4.15 -19.22 -52.07
N LEU A 225 -4.42 -18.01 -51.61
CA LEU A 225 -5.60 -17.23 -51.98
C LEU A 225 -5.16 -15.86 -52.48
N GLU A 226 -5.11 -15.70 -53.81
CA GLU A 226 -4.88 -14.44 -54.52
C GLU A 226 -6.24 -13.80 -54.84
N ILE A 227 -6.82 -13.05 -53.90
CA ILE A 227 -8.19 -12.52 -54.00
C ILE A 227 -8.28 -11.06 -53.57
N GLN A 228 -9.23 -10.30 -54.12
CA GLN A 228 -9.46 -8.90 -53.75
C GLN A 228 -10.26 -8.74 -52.44
N THR A 229 -11.23 -9.62 -52.17
CA THR A 229 -12.15 -9.51 -51.03
C THR A 229 -12.30 -10.85 -50.31
N LEU A 230 -12.05 -10.85 -49.01
CA LEU A 230 -12.40 -11.94 -48.10
C LEU A 230 -13.53 -11.52 -47.16
N GLN A 231 -14.61 -12.29 -47.15
CA GLN A 231 -15.67 -12.24 -46.16
C GLN A 231 -15.83 -13.62 -45.51
N ASN A 232 -15.17 -13.83 -44.37
CA ASN A 232 -15.20 -15.10 -43.68
C ASN A 232 -16.14 -15.07 -42.47
N ALA A 233 -17.26 -15.79 -42.52
CA ALA A 233 -18.11 -16.09 -41.37
C ALA A 233 -18.09 -17.59 -40.97
N GLY A 234 -17.46 -18.44 -41.79
CA GLY A 234 -17.29 -19.87 -41.56
C GLY A 234 -15.93 -20.24 -40.96
N SER A 235 -15.51 -21.49 -41.17
CA SER A 235 -14.20 -22.01 -40.78
C SER A 235 -13.30 -22.20 -42.01
N LEU A 236 -12.12 -21.60 -42.01
CA LEU A 236 -11.09 -21.75 -43.03
C LEU A 236 -9.80 -22.23 -42.38
N LEU A 237 -9.43 -23.49 -42.60
CA LEU A 237 -8.31 -24.15 -41.90
C LEU A 237 -7.28 -24.71 -42.90
N SER A 238 -6.00 -24.65 -42.54
CA SER A 238 -4.89 -25.25 -43.30
C SER A 238 -3.97 -26.07 -42.39
N GLU A 239 -3.58 -27.29 -42.77
CA GLU A 239 -2.63 -28.09 -41.97
C GLU A 239 -1.18 -27.57 -42.09
N GLN A 240 -0.86 -26.92 -43.20
CA GLN A 240 0.42 -26.27 -43.48
C GLN A 240 0.17 -24.77 -43.70
N ASP A 241 0.97 -24.10 -44.53
CA ASP A 241 0.85 -22.65 -44.72
C ASP A 241 -0.50 -22.25 -45.31
N LEU A 242 -0.96 -21.07 -44.88
CA LEU A 242 -2.14 -20.40 -45.40
C LEU A 242 -1.75 -18.98 -45.78
N LYS A 243 -1.88 -18.66 -47.07
CA LYS A 243 -1.41 -17.40 -47.63
C LYS A 243 -2.53 -16.65 -48.33
N PHE A 244 -2.69 -15.39 -47.97
CA PHE A 244 -3.55 -14.43 -48.66
C PHE A 244 -2.72 -13.34 -49.32
N GLU A 245 -2.93 -13.12 -50.62
CA GLU A 245 -2.26 -12.11 -51.43
C GLU A 245 -3.28 -11.30 -52.25
N ASN A 246 -2.88 -10.08 -52.67
CA ASN A 246 -3.69 -9.18 -53.51
C ASN A 246 -5.05 -8.76 -52.92
N LEU A 247 -5.17 -8.78 -51.59
CA LEU A 247 -6.36 -8.35 -50.87
C LEU A 247 -6.50 -6.83 -50.89
N ALA A 248 -7.72 -6.35 -51.11
CA ALA A 248 -8.15 -5.00 -50.77
C ALA A 248 -8.87 -5.01 -49.41
N THR A 249 -9.79 -5.97 -49.18
CA THR A 249 -10.56 -6.07 -47.94
C THR A 249 -10.47 -7.46 -47.32
N PHE A 250 -10.22 -7.49 -46.01
CA PHE A 250 -10.19 -8.71 -45.21
C PHE A 250 -11.15 -8.55 -44.04
N GLN A 251 -12.27 -9.26 -44.07
CA GLN A 251 -13.23 -9.32 -42.97
C GLN A 251 -13.34 -10.75 -42.46
N ASN A 252 -13.03 -10.95 -41.18
CA ASN A 252 -13.17 -12.24 -40.50
C ASN A 252 -14.09 -12.12 -39.29
N ASP A 253 -15.28 -12.70 -39.40
CA ASP A 253 -16.24 -12.94 -38.31
C ASP A 253 -16.24 -14.42 -37.85
N GLY A 254 -15.60 -15.31 -38.63
CA GLY A 254 -15.49 -16.74 -38.36
C GLY A 254 -14.13 -17.16 -37.78
N THR A 255 -13.64 -18.33 -38.17
CA THR A 255 -12.31 -18.84 -37.77
C THR A 255 -11.42 -19.02 -38.99
N ILE A 256 -10.21 -18.46 -38.92
CA ILE A 256 -9.11 -18.71 -39.86
C ILE A 256 -7.96 -19.33 -39.06
N GLY A 257 -7.49 -20.50 -39.48
CA GLY A 257 -6.52 -21.28 -38.70
C GLY A 257 -5.47 -21.97 -39.57
N THR A 258 -4.22 -22.00 -39.12
CA THR A 258 -3.18 -22.88 -39.70
C THR A 258 -2.24 -23.46 -38.64
N LEU A 259 -1.76 -24.71 -38.80
CA LEU A 259 -0.67 -25.28 -37.99
C LEU A 259 0.73 -24.92 -38.54
N GLY A 260 0.80 -24.18 -39.64
CA GLY A 260 2.00 -23.59 -40.22
C GLY A 260 1.96 -22.05 -40.15
N LYS A 261 2.50 -21.40 -41.18
CA LYS A 261 2.55 -19.94 -41.27
C LYS A 261 1.26 -19.37 -41.88
N LEU A 262 0.62 -18.45 -41.15
CA LEU A 262 -0.44 -17.58 -41.67
C LEU A 262 0.19 -16.31 -42.23
N THR A 263 0.05 -16.08 -43.53
CA THR A 263 0.54 -14.88 -44.20
C THR A 263 -0.62 -14.08 -44.78
N ILE A 264 -0.76 -12.81 -44.38
CA ILE A 264 -1.77 -11.88 -44.90
C ILE A 264 -1.03 -10.66 -45.45
N GLN A 265 -1.06 -10.47 -46.77
CA GLN A 265 -0.28 -9.42 -47.43
C GLN A 265 -1.14 -8.23 -47.88
N GLN A 266 -0.96 -7.12 -47.17
CA GLN A 266 -1.29 -5.75 -47.55
C GLN A 266 -2.77 -5.40 -47.91
N PRO A 267 -3.83 -5.95 -47.28
CA PRO A 267 -5.16 -5.37 -47.42
C PRO A 267 -5.19 -3.87 -47.05
N ASP A 268 -6.02 -3.10 -47.74
CA ASP A 268 -6.33 -1.71 -47.39
C ASP A 268 -7.00 -1.64 -46.00
N ARG A 269 -7.86 -2.62 -45.71
CA ARG A 269 -8.53 -2.74 -44.41
C ARG A 269 -8.62 -4.19 -43.98
N LEU A 270 -8.05 -4.47 -42.81
CA LEU A 270 -8.18 -5.75 -42.12
C LEU A 270 -9.06 -5.57 -40.88
N GLU A 271 -10.18 -6.29 -40.84
CA GLU A 271 -11.06 -6.38 -39.68
C GLU A 271 -11.16 -7.82 -39.19
N ASN A 272 -10.77 -8.02 -37.95
CA ASN A 272 -10.93 -9.29 -37.27
C ASN A 272 -11.93 -9.14 -36.12
N ASN A 273 -13.08 -9.79 -36.24
CA ASN A 273 -14.10 -9.95 -35.20
C ASN A 273 -14.28 -11.44 -34.83
N GLY A 274 -13.54 -12.35 -35.47
CA GLY A 274 -13.48 -13.77 -35.18
C GLY A 274 -12.10 -14.23 -34.69
N ALA A 275 -11.74 -15.47 -34.97
CA ALA A 275 -10.46 -16.06 -34.55
C ALA A 275 -9.44 -16.12 -35.70
N LEU A 276 -8.20 -15.70 -35.44
CA LEU A 276 -7.01 -15.99 -36.26
C LEU A 276 -6.05 -16.84 -35.43
N LYS A 277 -5.79 -18.08 -35.86
CA LYS A 277 -4.92 -19.03 -35.14
C LYS A 277 -3.78 -19.52 -36.04
N SER A 278 -2.55 -19.50 -35.56
CA SER A 278 -1.38 -19.80 -36.40
C SER A 278 -0.18 -20.28 -35.59
N GLU A 279 0.68 -21.12 -36.17
CA GLU A 279 1.99 -21.40 -35.56
C GLU A 279 2.86 -20.14 -35.63
N GLN A 280 2.92 -19.55 -36.82
CA GLN A 280 3.56 -18.27 -37.09
C GLN A 280 2.62 -17.33 -37.84
N LEU A 281 2.63 -16.04 -37.50
CA LEU A 281 1.83 -15.01 -38.14
C LEU A 281 2.72 -13.96 -38.81
N ASP A 282 2.46 -13.67 -40.08
CA ASP A 282 3.03 -12.55 -40.84
C ASP A 282 1.87 -11.76 -41.45
N LEU A 283 1.47 -10.71 -40.74
CA LEU A 283 0.33 -9.86 -41.08
C LEU A 283 0.84 -8.49 -41.47
N GLN A 284 0.50 -8.05 -42.68
CA GLN A 284 0.78 -6.71 -43.17
C GLN A 284 -0.53 -6.10 -43.63
N ALA A 285 -0.90 -4.91 -43.19
CA ALA A 285 -2.12 -4.22 -43.62
C ALA A 285 -1.88 -2.71 -43.79
N HIS A 286 -2.81 -1.98 -44.42
CA HIS A 286 -2.80 -0.53 -44.31
C HIS A 286 -3.43 -0.10 -42.97
N THR A 287 -4.69 -0.49 -42.74
CA THR A 287 -5.41 -0.29 -41.48
C THR A 287 -5.78 -1.64 -40.87
N PHE A 288 -5.55 -1.81 -39.57
CA PHE A 288 -5.85 -3.05 -38.85
C PHE A 288 -6.70 -2.79 -37.59
N ILE A 289 -7.88 -3.40 -37.56
CA ILE A 289 -8.82 -3.37 -36.44
C ILE A 289 -9.08 -4.79 -35.95
N ASN A 290 -8.67 -5.09 -34.72
CA ASN A 290 -9.07 -6.29 -34.00
C ASN A 290 -10.24 -5.94 -33.06
N GLN A 291 -11.46 -6.26 -33.47
CA GLN A 291 -12.69 -5.90 -32.77
C GLN A 291 -12.85 -6.67 -31.45
N LYS A 292 -13.91 -6.37 -30.69
CA LYS A 292 -14.15 -6.91 -29.35
C LYS A 292 -14.13 -8.44 -29.25
N ASN A 293 -14.66 -9.15 -30.25
CA ASN A 293 -14.64 -10.62 -30.29
C ASN A 293 -13.41 -11.18 -31.04
N GLY A 294 -12.60 -10.29 -31.62
CA GLY A 294 -11.38 -10.63 -32.33
C GLY A 294 -10.36 -11.30 -31.42
N ASN A 295 -9.95 -12.52 -31.76
CA ASN A 295 -8.96 -13.29 -31.03
C ASN A 295 -7.83 -13.74 -31.96
N ILE A 296 -6.65 -13.18 -31.77
CA ILE A 296 -5.43 -13.58 -32.47
C ILE A 296 -4.58 -14.39 -31.51
N GLN A 297 -4.29 -15.65 -31.87
CA GLN A 297 -3.49 -16.56 -31.06
C GLN A 297 -2.42 -17.21 -31.93
N THR A 298 -1.15 -16.93 -31.61
CA THR A 298 0.00 -17.45 -32.36
C THR A 298 0.90 -18.25 -31.44
N ALA A 299 1.15 -19.54 -31.76
CA ALA A 299 1.90 -20.44 -30.90
C ALA A 299 3.38 -20.04 -30.71
N ASP A 300 3.99 -19.46 -31.76
CA ASP A 300 5.40 -19.05 -31.75
C ASP A 300 5.57 -17.54 -32.00
N GLN A 301 5.81 -17.14 -33.25
CA GLN A 301 6.11 -15.74 -33.60
C GLN A 301 4.97 -15.06 -34.36
N ALA A 302 4.53 -13.91 -33.86
CA ALA A 302 3.63 -13.00 -34.57
C ALA A 302 4.34 -11.71 -34.99
N ASN A 303 4.46 -11.51 -36.31
CA ASN A 303 4.93 -10.27 -36.93
C ASN A 303 3.72 -9.54 -37.51
N ILE A 304 3.37 -8.40 -36.94
CA ILE A 304 2.21 -7.60 -37.35
C ILE A 304 2.72 -6.23 -37.76
N SER A 305 2.42 -5.81 -38.99
CA SER A 305 2.72 -4.47 -39.48
C SER A 305 1.49 -3.81 -40.10
N SER A 306 1.41 -2.49 -39.92
CA SER A 306 0.36 -1.66 -40.49
C SER A 306 0.90 -0.31 -40.93
N LYS A 307 0.35 0.27 -41.99
CA LYS A 307 0.72 1.63 -42.42
C LYS A 307 0.11 2.72 -41.54
N THR A 308 -0.97 2.42 -40.82
CA THR A 308 -1.66 3.30 -39.88
C THR A 308 -1.76 2.65 -38.49
N THR A 309 -2.67 3.15 -37.64
CA THR A 309 -2.91 2.62 -36.30
C THR A 309 -3.44 1.18 -36.31
N LEU A 310 -2.89 0.35 -35.41
CA LEU A 310 -3.53 -0.90 -34.97
C LEU A 310 -4.47 -0.58 -33.79
N ARG A 311 -5.77 -0.76 -34.00
CA ARG A 311 -6.76 -0.71 -32.91
C ARG A 311 -7.08 -2.12 -32.42
N ASN A 312 -6.83 -2.39 -31.14
CA ASN A 312 -7.15 -3.67 -30.51
C ASN A 312 -8.22 -3.50 -29.41
N ASP A 313 -9.45 -3.89 -29.70
CA ASP A 313 -10.55 -4.03 -28.74
C ASP A 313 -10.70 -5.48 -28.22
N GLY A 314 -10.11 -6.45 -28.93
CA GLY A 314 -10.16 -7.87 -28.61
C GLY A 314 -8.88 -8.38 -27.93
N LYS A 315 -8.44 -9.57 -28.33
CA LYS A 315 -7.28 -10.27 -27.76
C LYS A 315 -6.21 -10.52 -28.81
N ILE A 316 -4.96 -10.22 -28.47
CA ILE A 316 -3.76 -10.61 -29.23
C ILE A 316 -2.84 -11.36 -28.27
N ALA A 317 -2.52 -12.61 -28.59
CA ALA A 317 -1.67 -13.47 -27.78
C ALA A 317 -0.64 -14.19 -28.63
N ALA A 318 0.64 -14.03 -28.31
CA ALA A 318 1.72 -14.75 -28.96
C ALA A 318 2.83 -15.12 -27.98
N LYS A 319 3.68 -16.09 -28.33
CA LYS A 319 4.89 -16.37 -27.56
C LYS A 319 5.93 -15.25 -27.75
N THR A 320 6.12 -14.79 -28.99
CA THR A 320 6.89 -13.60 -29.35
C THR A 320 6.04 -12.68 -30.22
N LEU A 321 5.94 -11.41 -29.86
CA LEU A 321 5.12 -10.41 -30.58
C LEU A 321 5.98 -9.25 -31.07
N SER A 322 6.11 -9.12 -32.38
CA SER A 322 6.74 -7.97 -33.04
C SER A 322 5.68 -7.13 -33.73
N LEU A 323 5.54 -5.88 -33.32
CA LEU A 323 4.67 -4.91 -33.96
C LEU A 323 5.54 -3.92 -34.72
N ASN A 324 5.26 -3.70 -36.00
CA ASN A 324 5.89 -2.63 -36.79
C ASN A 324 4.78 -1.70 -37.30
N ILE A 325 4.36 -0.80 -36.42
CA ILE A 325 3.16 0.02 -36.59
C ILE A 325 3.41 1.45 -36.11
N PRO A 326 2.81 2.48 -36.75
CA PRO A 326 2.87 3.85 -36.25
C PRO A 326 2.26 4.06 -34.87
N ALA A 327 1.17 3.36 -34.55
CA ALA A 327 0.51 3.49 -33.27
C ALA A 327 -0.24 2.21 -32.89
N LEU A 328 -0.13 1.81 -31.61
CA LEU A 328 -1.00 0.82 -30.99
C LEU A 328 -2.03 1.53 -30.10
N GLU A 329 -3.31 1.31 -30.37
CA GLU A 329 -4.41 1.66 -29.47
C GLU A 329 -4.99 0.39 -28.86
N ASN A 330 -4.61 0.09 -27.63
CA ASN A 330 -5.07 -1.11 -26.93
C ASN A 330 -6.20 -0.79 -25.95
N TYR A 331 -7.41 -1.24 -26.27
CA TYR A 331 -8.60 -1.23 -25.39
C TYR A 331 -8.96 -2.63 -24.86
N GLY A 332 -8.43 -3.68 -25.49
CA GLY A 332 -8.59 -5.07 -25.09
C GLY A 332 -7.35 -5.62 -24.35
N SER A 333 -6.88 -6.80 -24.74
CA SER A 333 -5.72 -7.47 -24.15
C SER A 333 -4.65 -7.79 -25.19
N VAL A 334 -3.40 -7.46 -24.87
CA VAL A 334 -2.22 -7.90 -25.61
C VAL A 334 -1.31 -8.68 -24.66
N PHE A 335 -0.97 -9.91 -25.03
CA PHE A 335 -0.12 -10.81 -24.25
C PHE A 335 1.06 -11.32 -25.08
N ALA A 336 2.27 -11.21 -24.53
CA ALA A 336 3.49 -11.79 -25.08
C ALA A 336 4.23 -12.63 -24.03
N HIS A 337 4.74 -13.81 -24.40
CA HIS A 337 5.47 -14.66 -23.43
C HIS A 337 6.92 -14.18 -23.19
N ASN A 338 7.65 -13.80 -24.23
CA ASN A 338 9.05 -13.36 -24.13
C ASN A 338 9.18 -11.84 -24.16
N ASP A 339 9.31 -11.27 -25.35
CA ASP A 339 9.63 -9.85 -25.58
C ASP A 339 8.62 -9.19 -26.53
N TYR A 340 8.41 -7.89 -26.32
CA TYR A 340 7.54 -7.01 -27.10
C TYR A 340 8.37 -5.88 -27.73
N THR A 341 8.25 -5.64 -29.05
CA THR A 341 8.96 -4.54 -29.73
C THR A 341 8.22 -3.91 -30.92
N ASP A 342 8.45 -2.59 -31.08
CA ASP A 342 8.40 -1.69 -32.26
C ASP A 342 7.09 -1.01 -32.76
N ALA A 343 6.14 -0.71 -31.87
CA ALA A 343 5.12 0.32 -32.17
C ALA A 343 5.67 1.74 -31.90
N LEU A 344 5.61 2.68 -32.87
CA LEU A 344 6.14 4.06 -32.72
C LEU A 344 5.46 4.88 -31.63
N SER A 345 4.20 4.58 -31.28
CA SER A 345 3.47 5.17 -30.15
C SER A 345 2.52 4.12 -29.56
N ILE A 346 2.38 4.09 -28.23
CA ILE A 346 1.54 3.13 -27.53
C ILE A 346 0.57 3.89 -26.63
N ARG A 347 -0.73 3.67 -26.84
CA ARG A 347 -1.79 4.04 -25.91
C ARG A 347 -2.46 2.78 -25.39
N ASN A 348 -2.38 2.57 -24.08
CA ASN A 348 -2.98 1.44 -23.39
C ASN A 348 -4.09 1.88 -22.43
N ASP A 349 -5.33 1.56 -22.77
CA ASP A 349 -6.52 1.68 -21.94
C ASP A 349 -7.04 0.31 -21.45
N GLY A 350 -6.57 -0.77 -22.07
CA GLY A 350 -6.85 -2.16 -21.69
C GLY A 350 -5.72 -2.79 -20.86
N ALA A 351 -5.29 -4.00 -21.23
CA ALA A 351 -4.20 -4.72 -20.57
C ALA A 351 -3.05 -5.04 -21.53
N LEU A 352 -1.82 -4.67 -21.15
CA LEU A 352 -0.58 -5.15 -21.74
C LEU A 352 0.11 -6.09 -20.74
N SER A 353 0.28 -7.36 -21.11
CA SER A 353 0.84 -8.37 -20.20
C SER A 353 2.02 -9.13 -20.82
N GLY A 354 3.06 -9.36 -20.02
CA GLY A 354 4.23 -10.15 -20.37
C GLY A 354 4.42 -11.33 -19.41
N ALA A 355 4.82 -12.52 -19.89
CA ALA A 355 5.18 -13.61 -18.99
C ALA A 355 6.61 -13.48 -18.43
N LYS A 356 7.48 -12.73 -19.13
CA LYS A 356 8.84 -12.40 -18.71
C LYS A 356 9.02 -10.89 -18.64
N GLN A 357 9.57 -10.26 -19.67
CA GLN A 357 9.97 -8.87 -19.63
C GLN A 357 9.13 -8.01 -20.58
N LEU A 358 8.72 -6.83 -20.13
CA LEU A 358 8.22 -5.76 -21.00
C LEU A 358 9.21 -4.59 -20.98
N SER A 359 9.64 -4.14 -22.16
CA SER A 359 10.62 -3.05 -22.30
C SER A 359 10.10 -1.94 -23.21
N PHE A 360 10.11 -0.70 -22.73
CA PHE A 360 9.63 0.48 -23.44
C PHE A 360 10.72 1.56 -23.46
N SER A 361 11.55 1.59 -24.51
CA SER A 361 12.76 2.43 -24.53
C SER A 361 12.77 3.58 -25.54
N LYS A 362 12.06 3.45 -26.67
CA LYS A 362 12.16 4.41 -27.79
C LYS A 362 10.91 5.28 -27.97
N ASN A 363 9.73 4.70 -27.75
CA ASN A 363 8.47 5.19 -28.29
C ASN A 363 7.57 5.76 -27.19
N PRO A 364 6.74 6.80 -27.46
CA PRO A 364 5.85 7.35 -26.46
C PRO A 364 4.90 6.29 -25.90
N LEU A 365 4.69 6.34 -24.58
CA LEU A 365 3.81 5.42 -23.86
C LEU A 365 2.82 6.23 -23.03
N THR A 366 1.53 6.05 -23.31
CA THR A 366 0.42 6.53 -22.48
C THR A 366 -0.30 5.32 -21.90
N ASN A 367 -0.33 5.21 -20.58
CA ASN A 367 -1.02 4.13 -19.87
C ASN A 367 -2.12 4.68 -18.96
N THR A 368 -3.37 4.32 -19.27
CA THR A 368 -4.56 4.53 -18.43
C THR A 368 -5.13 3.20 -17.91
N GLY A 369 -4.76 2.08 -18.55
CA GLY A 369 -5.12 0.71 -18.15
C GLY A 369 -4.04 0.00 -17.32
N ASN A 370 -3.83 -1.28 -17.59
CA ASN A 370 -2.93 -2.15 -16.83
C ASN A 370 -1.70 -2.58 -17.64
N ILE A 371 -0.52 -2.54 -17.01
CA ILE A 371 0.71 -3.14 -17.53
C ILE A 371 1.26 -4.12 -16.49
N PHE A 372 1.36 -5.40 -16.86
CA PHE A 372 1.80 -6.47 -15.95
C PHE A 372 2.89 -7.35 -16.58
N ALA A 373 3.98 -7.62 -15.86
CA ALA A 373 5.00 -8.56 -16.32
C ALA A 373 5.81 -9.17 -15.16
N TYR A 374 6.74 -10.07 -15.47
CA TYR A 374 7.73 -10.49 -14.47
C TYR A 374 8.70 -9.34 -14.17
N ASP A 375 9.34 -8.80 -15.21
CA ASP A 375 10.16 -7.58 -15.15
C ASP A 375 9.60 -6.51 -16.11
N ILE A 376 9.61 -5.25 -15.69
CA ILE A 376 9.17 -4.11 -16.52
C ILE A 376 10.28 -3.06 -16.54
N ASN A 377 10.67 -2.64 -17.74
CA ASN A 377 11.67 -1.59 -17.97
C ASN A 377 11.06 -0.47 -18.81
N ILE A 378 10.99 0.75 -18.29
CA ILE A 378 10.47 1.92 -19.01
C ILE A 378 11.55 3.00 -19.02
N SER A 379 12.08 3.34 -20.20
CA SER A 379 13.07 4.40 -20.38
C SER A 379 12.68 5.42 -21.46
N THR A 380 11.41 5.41 -21.89
CA THR A 380 10.94 6.30 -22.96
C THR A 380 10.91 7.78 -22.55
N PRO A 381 11.34 8.71 -23.42
CA PRO A 381 11.32 10.15 -23.12
C PRO A 381 9.92 10.73 -22.92
N GLN A 382 8.89 10.13 -23.52
CA GLN A 382 7.49 10.56 -23.41
C GLN A 382 6.67 9.46 -22.75
N PHE A 383 6.46 9.58 -21.44
CA PHE A 383 5.74 8.60 -20.64
C PHE A 383 4.69 9.30 -19.78
N THR A 384 3.44 8.87 -19.91
CA THR A 384 2.36 9.23 -18.99
C THR A 384 1.72 7.96 -18.44
N ASN A 385 1.42 7.96 -17.14
CA ASN A 385 0.80 6.83 -16.47
C ASN A 385 -0.22 7.33 -15.44
N SER A 386 -1.50 7.10 -15.71
CA SER A 386 -2.59 7.20 -14.73
C SER A 386 -3.22 5.84 -14.41
N GLY A 387 -2.78 4.78 -15.10
CA GLY A 387 -3.17 3.40 -14.86
C GLY A 387 -2.25 2.66 -13.89
N MET A 388 -2.38 1.34 -13.84
CA MET A 388 -1.61 0.47 -12.97
C MET A 388 -0.42 -0.16 -13.69
N ILE A 389 0.75 -0.13 -13.07
CA ILE A 389 1.95 -0.82 -13.55
C ILE A 389 2.46 -1.71 -12.42
N SER A 390 2.47 -3.03 -12.64
CA SER A 390 2.89 -3.97 -11.62
C SER A 390 3.81 -5.06 -12.19
N ALA A 391 5.03 -5.12 -11.66
CA ALA A 391 5.98 -6.19 -11.96
C ALA A 391 5.97 -7.24 -10.84
N GLN A 392 6.07 -8.52 -11.18
CA GLN A 392 6.17 -9.59 -10.17
C GLN A 392 7.58 -9.73 -9.59
N HIS A 393 8.58 -9.14 -10.26
CA HIS A 393 9.96 -9.10 -9.82
C HIS A 393 10.46 -7.66 -9.83
N ASN A 394 11.05 -7.15 -10.92
CA ASN A 394 11.59 -5.78 -10.93
C ASN A 394 10.77 -4.82 -11.81
N LEU A 395 10.57 -3.59 -11.30
CA LEU A 395 10.06 -2.45 -12.07
C LEU A 395 11.12 -1.35 -12.10
N ASP A 396 11.70 -1.11 -13.27
CA ASP A 396 12.72 -0.09 -13.49
C ASP A 396 12.17 1.01 -14.41
N ILE A 397 12.13 2.26 -13.94
CA ILE A 397 11.64 3.41 -14.73
C ILE A 397 12.68 4.54 -14.72
N PHE A 398 13.12 4.94 -15.90
CA PHE A 398 14.10 6.00 -16.13
C PHE A 398 13.44 7.19 -16.82
N ARG A 399 13.55 8.39 -16.23
CA ARG A 399 12.96 9.62 -16.76
C ARG A 399 14.00 10.74 -16.80
N PRO A 400 14.20 11.40 -17.96
CA PRO A 400 15.12 12.53 -18.06
C PRO A 400 14.54 13.84 -17.50
N ASN A 401 13.25 13.88 -17.18
CA ASN A 401 12.51 15.07 -16.74
C ASN A 401 11.64 14.76 -15.52
N SER A 402 11.07 15.78 -14.90
CA SER A 402 10.06 15.64 -13.85
C SER A 402 8.90 14.72 -14.26
N TRP A 403 8.34 14.03 -13.28
CA TRP A 403 7.27 13.07 -13.49
C TRP A 403 6.19 13.19 -12.40
N TYR A 404 4.93 13.23 -12.84
CA TYR A 404 3.76 13.14 -11.98
C TYR A 404 3.22 11.72 -12.02
N VAL A 405 3.33 11.01 -10.90
CA VAL A 405 2.87 9.63 -10.75
C VAL A 405 1.40 9.65 -10.32
N SER A 406 0.50 9.56 -11.30
CA SER A 406 -0.96 9.56 -11.10
C SER A 406 -1.58 8.17 -11.09
N GLY A 407 -0.79 7.11 -11.23
CA GLY A 407 -1.23 5.72 -11.18
C GLY A 407 -0.29 4.84 -10.36
N ASN A 408 -0.83 3.77 -9.76
CA ASN A 408 -0.07 2.93 -8.84
C ASN A 408 1.08 2.18 -9.53
N LEU A 409 2.22 2.13 -8.85
CA LEU A 409 3.41 1.41 -9.28
C LEU A 409 3.76 0.36 -8.22
N SER A 410 3.90 -0.90 -8.63
CA SER A 410 4.33 -1.95 -7.71
C SER A 410 5.29 -2.99 -8.28
N ALA A 411 6.12 -3.56 -7.41
CA ALA A 411 7.07 -4.61 -7.76
C ALA A 411 7.17 -5.70 -6.69
N GLY A 412 7.21 -6.98 -7.08
CA GLY A 412 7.31 -8.11 -6.15
C GLY A 412 8.71 -8.32 -5.56
N ASN A 413 9.73 -7.63 -6.10
CA ASN A 413 11.09 -7.58 -5.57
C ASN A 413 11.57 -6.13 -5.44
N ARG A 414 12.11 -5.53 -6.51
CA ARG A 414 12.67 -4.17 -6.50
C ARG A 414 11.89 -3.24 -7.41
N LEU A 415 11.44 -2.11 -6.88
CA LEU A 415 10.95 -0.97 -7.65
C LEU A 415 12.02 0.09 -7.65
N TYR A 416 12.48 0.52 -8.83
CA TYR A 416 13.48 1.57 -8.98
C TYR A 416 13.03 2.67 -9.94
N LEU A 417 12.99 3.89 -9.42
CA LEU A 417 12.74 5.10 -10.19
C LEU A 417 14.02 5.92 -10.26
N ASN A 418 14.46 6.27 -11.46
CA ASN A 418 15.55 7.20 -11.68
C ASN A 418 15.03 8.39 -12.48
N ILE A 419 14.90 9.54 -11.83
CA ILE A 419 14.22 10.73 -12.34
C ILE A 419 15.19 11.91 -12.30
N ASN A 420 15.64 12.41 -13.45
CA ASN A 420 16.55 13.56 -13.51
C ASN A 420 15.86 14.92 -13.24
N GLY A 421 14.78 14.92 -12.46
CA GLY A 421 13.94 16.09 -12.14
C GLY A 421 13.13 15.86 -10.87
N THR A 422 11.95 16.47 -10.79
CA THR A 422 11.03 16.30 -9.65
C THR A 422 10.13 15.09 -9.82
N LEU A 423 10.10 14.20 -8.85
CA LEU A 423 9.07 13.16 -8.72
C LEU A 423 7.91 13.70 -7.86
N ASN A 424 6.72 13.80 -8.45
CA ASN A 424 5.49 14.15 -7.73
C ASN A 424 4.65 12.88 -7.56
N ASN A 425 4.54 12.36 -6.34
CA ASN A 425 3.78 11.17 -6.04
C ASN A 425 2.50 11.50 -5.27
N SER A 426 1.33 11.24 -5.89
CA SER A 426 0.02 11.33 -5.23
C SER A 426 -0.67 9.96 -5.10
N THR A 427 0.04 8.87 -5.37
CA THR A 427 -0.51 7.50 -5.39
C THR A 427 0.39 6.54 -4.61
N THR A 428 0.30 5.22 -4.86
CA THR A 428 1.16 4.23 -4.20
C THR A 428 2.33 3.83 -5.09
N ILE A 429 3.54 3.94 -4.54
CA ILE A 429 4.78 3.41 -5.09
C ILE A 429 5.30 2.37 -4.10
N GLY A 430 5.46 1.12 -4.51
CA GLY A 430 6.06 0.12 -3.61
C GLY A 430 6.71 -1.10 -4.26
N GLY A 431 7.84 -1.51 -3.71
CA GLY A 431 8.55 -2.76 -3.98
C GLY A 431 8.65 -3.58 -2.69
N VAL A 432 8.47 -4.89 -2.77
CA VAL A 432 8.48 -5.76 -1.57
C VAL A 432 9.84 -5.78 -0.89
N GLN A 433 10.90 -6.05 -1.64
CA GLN A 433 12.27 -6.09 -1.11
C GLN A 433 12.88 -4.68 -1.04
N GLU A 434 12.71 -3.88 -2.09
CA GLU A 434 13.23 -2.51 -2.10
C GLU A 434 12.35 -1.58 -2.93
N THR A 435 12.06 -0.41 -2.39
CA THR A 435 11.61 0.78 -3.13
C THR A 435 12.75 1.78 -3.16
N ARG A 436 13.41 1.89 -4.33
CA ARG A 436 14.51 2.83 -4.57
C ARG A 436 14.04 3.98 -5.44
N ILE A 437 14.31 5.21 -5.03
CA ILE A 437 14.01 6.41 -5.82
C ILE A 437 15.24 7.30 -5.81
N ASP A 438 15.80 7.53 -6.99
CA ASP A 438 16.86 8.49 -7.24
C ASP A 438 16.24 9.66 -8.03
N ALA A 439 16.18 10.85 -7.43
CA ALA A 439 15.55 12.02 -8.04
C ALA A 439 16.31 13.33 -7.73
N HIS A 440 16.03 14.43 -8.44
CA HIS A 440 16.53 15.73 -7.98
C HIS A 440 15.70 16.24 -6.79
N HIS A 441 14.37 16.16 -6.94
CA HIS A 441 13.42 16.51 -5.88
C HIS A 441 12.34 15.44 -5.76
N ILE A 442 11.87 15.17 -4.54
CA ILE A 442 10.76 14.25 -4.28
C ILE A 442 9.67 15.03 -3.53
N ASP A 443 8.49 15.13 -4.14
CA ASP A 443 7.25 15.59 -3.52
C ASP A 443 6.34 14.36 -3.30
N ASN A 444 6.18 13.93 -2.05
CA ASN A 444 5.36 12.78 -1.70
C ASN A 444 4.11 13.19 -0.91
N ASP A 445 2.97 13.19 -1.61
CA ASP A 445 1.63 13.35 -1.02
C ASP A 445 0.89 12.01 -0.90
N GLY A 446 1.35 10.99 -1.65
CA GLY A 446 0.83 9.63 -1.64
C GLY A 446 1.52 8.70 -0.62
N LYS A 447 1.82 7.47 -1.06
CA LYS A 447 2.49 6.44 -0.26
C LYS A 447 3.73 5.92 -0.97
N ILE A 448 4.86 5.87 -0.26
CA ILE A 448 6.08 5.17 -0.65
C ILE A 448 6.30 4.05 0.36
N LEU A 449 6.15 2.81 -0.09
CA LEU A 449 6.05 1.64 0.79
C LEU A 449 7.07 0.57 0.40
N SER A 450 7.55 -0.21 1.37
CA SER A 450 8.24 -1.46 1.12
C SER A 450 8.07 -2.40 2.30
N GLU A 451 8.04 -3.72 2.09
CA GLU A 451 8.07 -4.64 3.22
C GLU A 451 9.45 -4.60 3.90
N ASN A 452 10.54 -4.52 3.13
CA ASN A 452 11.90 -4.53 3.69
C ASN A 452 12.59 -3.16 3.67
N HIS A 453 12.76 -2.52 2.51
CA HIS A 453 13.62 -1.33 2.39
C HIS A 453 13.02 -0.21 1.55
N VAL A 454 12.98 1.00 2.10
CA VAL A 454 12.79 2.23 1.32
C VAL A 454 14.14 2.96 1.25
N ASN A 455 14.55 3.36 0.05
CA ASN A 455 15.83 4.02 -0.21
C ASN A 455 15.63 5.23 -1.12
N LEU A 456 15.62 6.43 -0.55
CA LEU A 456 15.43 7.69 -1.29
C LEU A 456 16.74 8.45 -1.36
N ASN A 457 17.21 8.74 -2.59
CA ASN A 457 18.35 9.60 -2.85
C ASN A 457 17.88 10.83 -3.64
N ALA A 458 17.99 12.03 -3.06
CA ALA A 458 17.61 13.26 -3.76
C ALA A 458 18.31 14.51 -3.22
N SER A 459 18.20 15.64 -3.93
CA SER A 459 18.69 16.91 -3.40
C SER A 459 17.78 17.48 -2.32
N SER A 460 16.46 17.27 -2.42
CA SER A 460 15.49 17.67 -1.40
C SER A 460 14.25 16.76 -1.41
N LEU A 461 13.58 16.67 -0.27
CA LEU A 461 12.37 15.86 -0.05
C LEU A 461 11.30 16.67 0.68
N ASN A 462 10.13 16.77 0.08
CA ASN A 462 8.90 17.23 0.70
C ASN A 462 7.99 16.02 0.94
N ASN A 463 7.69 15.72 2.19
CA ASN A 463 6.78 14.64 2.55
C ASN A 463 5.54 15.20 3.26
N SER A 464 4.37 15.01 2.63
CA SER A 464 3.06 15.25 3.23
C SER A 464 2.23 13.97 3.38
N GLY A 465 2.59 12.91 2.64
CA GLY A 465 1.99 11.58 2.69
C GLY A 465 2.70 10.61 3.65
N LEU A 466 2.77 9.34 3.25
CA LEU A 466 3.40 8.26 4.03
C LEU A 466 4.65 7.73 3.34
N ILE A 467 5.74 7.62 4.10
CA ILE A 467 6.92 6.85 3.76
C ILE A 467 7.09 5.78 4.83
N ASN A 468 7.06 4.49 4.48
CA ASN A 468 7.07 3.41 5.47
C ASN A 468 7.77 2.16 4.96
N SER A 469 8.41 1.44 5.89
CA SER A 469 8.83 0.06 5.69
C SER A 469 8.65 -0.79 6.95
N SER A 470 8.57 -2.13 6.81
CA SER A 470 8.73 -3.07 7.93
C SER A 470 10.20 -3.49 8.14
N GLY A 471 11.14 -2.76 7.54
CA GLY A 471 12.57 -2.91 7.76
C GLY A 471 13.24 -1.55 7.87
N THR A 472 14.08 -1.16 6.89
CA THR A 472 14.81 0.10 6.94
C THR A 472 14.24 1.15 5.99
N THR A 473 13.88 2.30 6.54
CA THR A 473 13.56 3.52 5.76
C THR A 473 14.78 4.43 5.76
N LYS A 474 15.49 4.47 4.63
CA LYS A 474 16.71 5.24 4.42
C LYS A 474 16.45 6.45 3.51
N LEU A 475 16.74 7.64 4.03
CA LEU A 475 16.60 8.92 3.34
C LEU A 475 17.99 9.58 3.25
N ALA A 476 18.60 9.57 2.08
CA ALA A 476 19.85 10.26 1.80
C ALA A 476 19.55 11.49 0.93
N ILE A 477 19.32 12.63 1.59
CA ILE A 477 18.83 13.85 0.95
C ILE A 477 19.87 14.94 1.11
N ASP A 478 20.39 15.54 0.03
CA ASP A 478 21.58 16.40 0.15
C ASP A 478 21.32 17.69 0.95
N SER A 479 20.23 18.41 0.65
CA SER A 479 19.95 19.73 1.20
C SER A 479 18.96 19.69 2.36
N THR A 480 17.69 19.41 2.08
CA THR A 480 16.62 19.60 3.05
C THR A 480 15.53 18.54 2.94
N ILE A 481 15.09 18.05 4.10
CA ILE A 481 13.86 17.27 4.26
C ILE A 481 12.81 18.15 4.95
N HIS A 482 11.64 18.31 4.33
CA HIS A 482 10.45 18.91 4.92
C HIS A 482 9.38 17.85 5.14
N ASN A 483 9.25 17.35 6.37
CA ASN A 483 8.12 16.53 6.78
C ASN A 483 7.03 17.47 7.31
N HIS A 484 6.00 17.72 6.51
CA HIS A 484 5.00 18.78 6.71
C HIS A 484 3.58 18.29 6.32
N SER A 485 2.52 19.11 6.45
CA SER A 485 1.13 18.77 6.13
C SER A 485 0.63 17.33 6.43
N SER A 486 0.72 16.84 7.68
CA SER A 486 0.42 15.46 8.12
C SER A 486 1.41 14.34 7.76
N GLY A 487 2.54 14.68 7.14
CA GLY A 487 3.60 13.75 6.73
C GLY A 487 4.06 12.77 7.82
N ARG A 488 4.14 11.50 7.43
CA ARG A 488 4.56 10.37 8.26
C ARG A 488 5.77 9.68 7.64
N ILE A 489 6.83 9.50 8.43
CA ILE A 489 8.02 8.73 8.08
C ILE A 489 8.17 7.62 9.13
N TYR A 490 7.94 6.38 8.71
CA TYR A 490 7.96 5.19 9.55
C TYR A 490 8.98 4.17 9.04
N GLY A 491 9.40 3.27 9.92
CA GLY A 491 10.33 2.17 9.64
C GLY A 491 10.53 1.35 10.90
N ASP A 492 11.05 0.13 10.78
CA ASP A 492 11.62 -0.54 11.97
C ASP A 492 12.89 0.20 12.36
N ASP A 493 13.74 0.45 11.38
CA ASP A 493 14.85 1.40 11.47
C ASP A 493 14.63 2.58 10.53
N ILE A 494 14.90 3.78 11.03
CA ILE A 494 14.96 5.00 10.23
C ILE A 494 16.40 5.49 10.17
N GLN A 495 16.90 5.74 8.96
CA GLN A 495 18.20 6.33 8.71
C GLN A 495 18.04 7.59 7.85
N ILE A 496 18.29 8.76 8.44
CA ILE A 496 18.19 10.05 7.74
C ILE A 496 19.58 10.66 7.64
N ASN A 497 20.00 11.05 6.44
CA ASN A 497 21.19 11.86 6.20
C ASN A 497 20.77 13.08 5.36
N THR A 498 20.89 14.28 5.94
CA THR A 498 20.54 15.55 5.27
C THR A 498 21.27 16.73 5.87
N HIS A 499 21.43 17.85 5.17
CA HIS A 499 21.96 19.06 5.79
C HIS A 499 20.94 19.66 6.79
N THR A 500 19.69 19.82 6.37
CA THR A 500 18.59 20.32 7.23
C THR A 500 17.43 19.33 7.29
N LEU A 501 16.93 19.06 8.50
CA LEU A 501 15.70 18.30 8.74
C LEU A 501 14.67 19.21 9.40
N ASN A 502 13.62 19.53 8.67
CA ASN A 502 12.46 20.27 9.15
C ASN A 502 11.29 19.29 9.38
N ASN A 503 11.11 18.87 10.62
CA ASN A 503 9.89 18.22 11.09
C ASN A 503 9.02 19.31 11.74
N SER A 504 8.47 20.16 10.87
CA SER A 504 7.88 21.45 11.25
C SER A 504 6.51 21.63 10.63
N ALA A 505 5.53 21.98 11.46
CA ALA A 505 4.15 22.08 11.02
C ALA A 505 3.77 23.42 10.41
N THR A 506 2.91 23.37 9.38
CA THR A 506 2.18 24.52 8.81
C THR A 506 0.66 24.40 8.95
N THR A 507 0.15 23.25 9.44
CA THR A 507 -1.29 22.90 9.48
C THR A 507 -1.69 22.16 10.77
N TYR A 508 -2.97 21.78 10.88
CA TYR A 508 -3.62 21.15 12.05
C TYR A 508 -3.36 19.63 12.25
N ALA A 509 -2.37 19.01 11.60
CA ALA A 509 -2.00 17.61 11.86
C ALA A 509 -0.47 17.51 12.01
N ALA A 510 0.04 17.04 13.16
CA ALA A 510 1.50 17.02 13.37
C ALA A 510 2.21 15.94 12.60
N HIS A 511 3.42 16.30 12.22
CA HIS A 511 4.38 15.53 11.46
C HIS A 511 5.10 14.56 12.36
N VAL A 512 5.26 13.34 11.87
CA VAL A 512 5.83 12.25 12.66
C VAL A 512 6.96 11.58 11.92
N ILE A 513 8.07 11.44 12.63
CA ILE A 513 9.17 10.54 12.30
C ILE A 513 9.21 9.51 13.43
N ALA A 514 8.86 8.26 13.16
CA ALA A 514 8.77 7.24 14.20
C ALA A 514 9.35 5.89 13.76
N GLY A 515 10.37 5.40 14.48
CA GLY A 515 10.96 4.07 14.30
C GLY A 515 10.46 3.07 15.32
N ARG A 516 10.22 1.81 14.93
CA ARG A 516 9.80 0.72 15.86
C ARG A 516 10.97 0.08 16.62
N ARG A 517 12.19 0.21 16.12
CA ARG A 517 13.41 -0.32 16.76
C ARG A 517 14.50 0.73 16.89
N SER A 518 14.75 1.53 15.85
CA SER A 518 15.73 2.61 15.96
C SER A 518 15.42 3.81 15.06
N VAL A 519 15.90 4.98 15.48
CA VAL A 519 15.93 6.19 14.64
C VAL A 519 17.34 6.78 14.70
N ASN A 520 17.98 6.95 13.54
CA ASN A 520 19.28 7.57 13.39
C ASN A 520 19.18 8.75 12.42
N ILE A 521 19.39 9.96 12.93
CA ILE A 521 19.31 11.21 12.18
C ILE A 521 20.69 11.87 12.15
N GLN A 522 21.25 11.94 10.96
CA GLN A 522 22.50 12.63 10.67
C GLN A 522 22.14 13.92 9.92
N ALA A 523 22.08 15.03 10.65
CA ALA A 523 21.86 16.34 10.06
C ALA A 523 22.62 17.45 10.77
N GLU A 524 22.88 18.54 10.05
CA GLU A 524 23.51 19.73 10.62
C GLU A 524 22.51 20.56 11.40
N ASN A 525 21.31 20.77 10.84
CA ASN A 525 20.24 21.56 11.45
C ASN A 525 18.98 20.70 11.60
N ILE A 526 18.56 20.45 12.85
CA ILE A 526 17.35 19.70 13.15
C ILE A 526 16.33 20.63 13.78
N HIS A 527 15.21 20.82 13.09
CA HIS A 527 14.08 21.60 13.58
C HIS A 527 12.87 20.68 13.77
N ASN A 528 12.58 20.36 15.02
CA ASN A 528 11.34 19.71 15.45
C ASN A 528 10.46 20.78 16.08
N THR A 529 9.51 21.33 15.32
CA THR A 529 8.83 22.58 15.71
C THR A 529 7.32 22.50 15.58
N ALA A 530 6.63 23.04 16.57
CA ALA A 530 5.18 23.14 16.62
C ALA A 530 4.70 24.47 16.02
N PRO A 531 3.57 24.49 15.27
CA PRO A 531 2.98 25.72 14.77
C PRO A 531 2.28 26.47 15.91
N TYR A 532 2.24 27.81 15.88
CA TYR A 532 1.44 28.57 16.84
C TYR A 532 -0.04 28.56 16.43
N LEU A 533 -0.84 27.71 17.05
CA LEU A 533 -2.30 27.60 16.83
C LEU A 533 -3.10 27.72 18.16
N GLY A 534 -2.56 28.42 19.17
CA GLY A 534 -3.14 28.56 20.52
C GLY A 534 -3.18 27.23 21.30
N ASN A 535 -4.17 27.02 22.18
CA ASN A 535 -4.39 25.73 22.88
C ASN A 535 -4.65 24.51 21.97
N ASN A 536 -4.76 24.72 20.66
CA ASN A 536 -4.85 23.67 19.66
C ASN A 536 -3.52 23.35 18.98
N ALA A 537 -2.44 24.02 19.36
CA ALA A 537 -1.12 23.86 18.77
C ALA A 537 -0.57 22.44 18.96
N ILE A 538 0.17 22.01 17.95
CA ILE A 538 0.38 20.61 17.65
C ILE A 538 1.89 20.34 17.60
N GLY A 539 2.38 19.58 18.57
CA GLY A 539 3.80 19.23 18.64
C GLY A 539 4.16 18.20 17.59
N ALA A 540 5.18 18.50 16.78
CA ALA A 540 5.80 17.51 15.93
C ALA A 540 6.47 16.42 16.79
N LEU A 541 6.58 15.21 16.25
CA LEU A 541 7.12 14.06 16.99
C LEU A 541 8.29 13.44 16.23
N ILE A 542 9.42 13.29 16.92
CA ILE A 542 10.50 12.40 16.53
C ILE A 542 10.60 11.32 17.61
N LYS A 543 10.39 10.06 17.25
CA LYS A 543 10.27 8.97 18.22
C LYS A 543 11.00 7.68 17.80
N SER A 544 11.57 6.97 18.76
CA SER A 544 11.89 5.55 18.63
C SER A 544 11.29 4.73 19.77
N ASP A 545 10.71 3.55 19.49
CA ASP A 545 10.39 2.56 20.53
C ASP A 545 11.66 1.93 21.15
N GLY A 546 12.76 1.86 20.39
CA GLY A 546 14.08 1.49 20.90
C GLY A 546 14.99 2.70 21.02
N ASN A 547 16.17 2.64 20.41
CA ASN A 547 17.21 3.66 20.57
C ASN A 547 17.06 4.81 19.57
N LEU A 548 17.37 6.03 20.01
CA LEU A 548 17.35 7.24 19.18
C LEU A 548 18.73 7.91 19.16
N HIS A 549 19.26 8.17 17.97
CA HIS A 549 20.52 8.88 17.77
C HIS A 549 20.30 10.10 16.86
N ILE A 550 20.73 11.28 17.31
CA ILE A 550 20.77 12.51 16.50
C ILE A 550 22.19 13.07 16.53
N GLY A 551 22.74 13.34 15.35
CA GLY A 551 24.13 13.71 15.12
C GLY A 551 24.91 12.60 14.39
N GLY A 552 26.13 12.88 13.91
CA GLY A 552 26.99 11.91 13.21
C GLY A 552 27.34 12.29 11.77
N LYS A 553 28.17 11.46 11.11
CA LYS A 553 28.79 11.55 9.75
C LYS A 553 29.50 12.87 9.38
N TRP A 554 28.88 14.02 9.61
CA TRP A 554 29.43 15.37 9.45
C TRP A 554 30.02 15.95 10.75
N GLY A 555 30.05 15.15 11.81
CA GLY A 555 30.42 15.58 13.15
C GLY A 555 29.20 15.84 14.04
N ARG A 556 29.33 16.78 14.97
CA ARG A 556 28.23 17.23 15.82
C ARG A 556 27.28 18.09 14.96
N ALA A 557 25.97 17.92 15.13
CA ALA A 557 25.01 18.84 14.51
C ALA A 557 25.32 20.29 14.95
N SER A 558 24.95 21.29 14.16
CA SER A 558 25.02 22.68 14.62
C SER A 558 23.98 22.90 15.72
N GLN A 559 22.73 22.53 15.43
CA GLN A 559 21.60 22.79 16.32
C GLN A 559 20.55 21.68 16.29
N ILE A 560 20.05 21.33 17.47
CA ILE A 560 18.84 20.53 17.66
C ILE A 560 17.82 21.42 18.35
N TYR A 561 16.80 21.83 17.61
CA TYR A 561 15.71 22.65 18.09
C TYR A 561 14.45 21.80 18.28
N ASN A 562 14.02 21.70 19.53
CA ASN A 562 12.77 21.08 19.92
C ASN A 562 11.85 22.16 20.50
N LEU A 563 11.06 22.79 19.63
CA LEU A 563 10.29 24.00 19.94
C LEU A 563 8.81 23.64 20.07
N GLY A 564 8.32 23.47 21.29
CA GLY A 564 6.95 23.03 21.58
C GLY A 564 6.61 21.62 21.08
N SER A 565 7.63 20.84 20.72
CA SER A 565 7.51 19.51 20.12
C SER A 565 8.10 18.42 21.02
N THR A 566 8.02 17.16 20.60
CA THR A 566 8.53 16.03 21.39
C THR A 566 9.62 15.27 20.64
N ILE A 567 10.72 14.98 21.34
CA ILE A 567 11.73 13.98 20.95
C ILE A 567 11.71 12.87 21.99
N GLU A 568 11.47 11.63 21.57
CA GLU A 568 11.21 10.50 22.46
C GLU A 568 11.98 9.24 22.09
N SER A 569 12.51 8.54 23.09
CA SER A 569 13.10 7.20 22.93
C SER A 569 12.60 6.28 24.05
N GLY A 570 12.12 5.09 23.70
CA GLY A 570 11.82 4.03 24.67
C GLY A 570 13.08 3.37 25.26
N GLY A 571 14.17 3.37 24.50
CA GLY A 571 15.51 2.93 24.90
C GLY A 571 16.45 4.09 25.22
N ASN A 572 17.72 3.96 24.82
CA ASN A 572 18.74 4.99 25.02
C ASN A 572 18.65 6.08 23.95
N MET A 573 18.95 7.31 24.36
CA MET A 573 19.03 8.46 23.46
C MET A 573 20.44 9.05 23.46
N SER A 574 20.95 9.36 22.27
CA SER A 574 22.22 10.07 22.08
C SER A 574 21.98 11.32 21.24
N LEU A 575 22.32 12.49 21.77
CA LEU A 575 22.17 13.79 21.09
C LEU A 575 23.52 14.49 20.98
N SER A 576 23.99 14.70 19.76
CA SER A 576 25.31 15.27 19.47
C SER A 576 25.16 16.54 18.62
N ALA A 577 25.30 17.71 19.24
CA ALA A 577 25.09 19.01 18.59
C ALA A 577 25.93 20.12 19.23
N ASN A 578 26.15 21.27 18.60
CA ASN A 578 26.73 22.43 19.31
C ASN A 578 25.71 22.97 20.32
N GLN A 579 24.47 23.16 19.88
CA GLN A 579 23.38 23.64 20.73
C GLN A 579 22.19 22.67 20.71
N ILE A 580 21.69 22.31 21.89
CA ILE A 580 20.42 21.62 22.08
C ILE A 580 19.47 22.62 22.73
N LEU A 581 18.43 23.04 22.02
CA LEU A 581 17.42 23.97 22.52
C LEU A 581 16.08 23.25 22.62
N ASN A 582 15.68 22.94 23.85
CA ASN A 582 14.36 22.47 24.19
C ASN A 582 13.56 23.64 24.76
N GLN A 583 12.61 24.18 23.99
CA GLN A 583 11.97 25.44 24.34
C GLN A 583 10.45 25.35 24.22
N ASN A 584 9.78 25.96 25.19
CA ASN A 584 8.37 26.27 25.13
C ASN A 584 8.17 27.61 24.44
N VAL A 585 7.94 27.56 23.13
CA VAL A 585 7.76 28.76 22.29
C VAL A 585 6.37 29.39 22.42
N HIS A 586 5.40 28.67 22.98
CA HIS A 586 3.98 29.06 22.99
C HIS A 586 3.46 29.13 24.43
N ILE A 587 3.60 30.31 25.06
CA ILE A 587 3.10 30.57 26.42
C ILE A 587 2.30 31.88 26.44
N ARG A 588 1.05 31.82 26.93
CA ARG A 588 0.29 33.02 27.30
C ARG A 588 0.12 33.10 28.80
N LYS A 589 0.37 34.29 29.38
CA LYS A 589 0.17 34.59 30.80
C LYS A 589 -1.07 35.47 31.01
N GLU A 590 -1.81 35.21 32.08
CA GLU A 590 -2.90 36.07 32.56
C GLU A 590 -2.74 36.28 34.07
N LEU A 591 -2.97 37.50 34.54
CA LEU A 591 -2.95 37.84 35.96
C LEU A 591 -4.20 37.25 36.64
N LYS A 592 -4.03 36.23 37.47
CA LYS A 592 -5.14 35.57 38.19
C LYS A 592 -5.13 35.91 39.67
N LYS A 593 -6.32 36.06 40.25
CA LYS A 593 -6.49 36.20 41.70
C LYS A 593 -6.32 34.84 42.38
N ILE A 594 -5.27 34.71 43.19
CA ILE A 594 -4.88 33.46 43.85
C ILE A 594 -5.50 33.35 45.25
N SER A 595 -5.58 34.46 45.97
CA SER A 595 -6.13 34.49 47.33
C SER A 595 -6.77 35.85 47.62
N GLU A 596 -7.84 35.85 48.39
CA GLU A 596 -8.47 37.04 48.96
C GLU A 596 -8.86 36.71 50.40
N LYS A 597 -8.22 37.35 51.38
CA LYS A 597 -8.44 37.09 52.80
C LYS A 597 -8.63 38.39 53.57
N GLN A 598 -9.48 38.36 54.59
CA GLN A 598 -9.54 39.42 55.59
C GLN A 598 -8.42 39.20 56.60
N LYS A 599 -7.55 40.18 56.77
CA LYS A 599 -6.44 40.13 57.72
C LYS A 599 -6.56 41.23 58.76
N THR A 600 -6.19 40.90 59.99
CA THR A 600 -5.99 41.87 61.06
C THR A 600 -4.53 41.83 61.48
N THR A 601 -3.83 42.96 61.33
CA THR A 601 -2.43 43.06 61.79
C THR A 601 -2.29 44.21 62.77
N TYR A 602 -1.31 44.12 63.66
CA TYR A 602 -1.04 45.10 64.70
C TYR A 602 0.39 45.60 64.55
N GLN A 603 0.59 46.90 64.36
CA GLN A 603 1.92 47.48 64.29
C GLN A 603 2.26 48.18 65.61
N ARG A 604 3.39 47.80 66.21
CA ARG A 604 3.96 48.53 67.34
C ARG A 604 4.45 49.90 66.89
N ILE A 605 4.25 50.93 67.70
CA ILE A 605 4.76 52.27 67.43
C ILE A 605 5.95 52.54 68.37
N HIS A 606 7.09 52.94 67.82
CA HIS A 606 8.18 53.51 68.61
C HIS A 606 8.04 55.04 68.65
N GLN A 607 8.06 55.66 69.84
CA GLN A 607 7.78 57.09 70.02
C GLN A 607 8.89 58.00 69.46
N HIS A 608 8.95 58.21 68.13
CA HIS A 608 9.63 59.33 67.48
C HIS A 608 9.11 59.51 66.03
N GLY A 609 7.98 60.21 65.83
CA GLY A 609 7.55 60.67 64.49
C GLY A 609 6.05 60.67 64.21
N ARG A 610 5.61 61.46 63.20
CA ARG A 610 4.20 61.53 62.73
C ARG A 610 3.72 60.28 61.97
N VAL A 611 4.65 59.40 61.57
CA VAL A 611 4.35 58.15 60.86
C VAL A 611 4.62 56.97 61.81
N PRO A 612 3.67 56.03 61.98
CA PRO A 612 3.94 54.79 62.72
C PRO A 612 5.11 54.02 62.08
N TYR A 613 6.15 53.71 62.85
CA TYR A 613 7.24 52.83 62.45
C TYR A 613 7.50 51.83 63.58
N GLY A 614 7.56 50.54 63.22
CA GLY A 614 7.77 49.43 64.13
C GLY A 614 7.27 48.11 63.57
N GLU A 615 7.46 47.04 64.35
CA GLU A 615 7.16 45.66 63.99
C GLU A 615 5.66 45.44 63.77
N ILE A 616 5.31 44.72 62.71
CA ILE A 616 3.93 44.34 62.37
C ILE A 616 3.73 42.88 62.76
N TYR A 617 2.67 42.62 63.51
CA TYR A 617 2.29 41.30 64.00
C TYR A 617 0.96 40.88 63.39
N ASP A 618 0.93 39.72 62.73
CA ASP A 618 -0.27 39.14 62.11
C ASP A 618 -1.04 38.29 63.13
N SER A 619 -2.36 38.53 63.26
CA SER A 619 -3.22 37.78 64.18
C SER A 619 -3.38 36.31 63.80
N ASP A 620 -3.06 35.94 62.55
CA ASP A 620 -3.07 34.54 62.10
C ASP A 620 -1.82 33.77 62.55
N GLU A 621 -0.74 34.48 62.87
CA GLU A 621 0.57 33.90 63.22
C GLU A 621 0.85 33.96 64.73
N HIS A 622 0.29 34.94 65.42
CA HIS A 622 0.51 35.18 66.84
C HIS A 622 -0.82 35.19 67.60
N ASN A 623 -0.82 34.72 68.84
CA ASN A 623 -1.96 34.85 69.74
C ASN A 623 -2.02 36.29 70.27
N ILE A 624 -2.77 37.14 69.56
CA ILE A 624 -2.88 38.57 69.84
C ILE A 624 -4.24 38.90 70.45
N TYR A 625 -4.25 39.57 71.59
CA TYR A 625 -5.47 40.14 72.17
C TYR A 625 -5.19 41.49 72.83
N VAL A 626 -6.23 42.32 72.91
CA VAL A 626 -6.17 43.62 73.60
C VAL A 626 -6.79 43.45 74.98
N GLN A 627 -5.97 43.58 76.03
CA GLN A 627 -6.45 43.48 77.41
C GLN A 627 -7.19 44.77 77.80
N LYS A 628 -8.37 44.65 78.41
CA LYS A 628 -9.21 45.79 78.80
C LYS A 628 -9.11 46.07 80.30
N GLY A 629 -8.35 47.09 80.70
CA GLY A 629 -8.41 47.68 82.04
C GLY A 629 -7.40 48.82 82.22
N GLY A 630 -7.84 50.01 82.66
CA GLY A 630 -6.98 51.19 82.90
C GLY A 630 -6.34 51.77 81.64
N ASP A 631 -5.34 51.05 81.12
CA ASP A 631 -4.61 51.26 79.87
C ASP A 631 -4.85 50.06 78.93
N GLN A 632 -5.20 50.30 77.66
CA GLN A 632 -5.37 49.20 76.70
C GLN A 632 -4.02 48.75 76.16
N GLU A 633 -3.52 47.63 76.65
CA GLU A 633 -2.26 47.02 76.18
C GLU A 633 -2.53 45.92 75.16
N LEU A 634 -1.73 45.90 74.08
CA LEU A 634 -1.66 44.81 73.12
C LEU A 634 -0.73 43.72 73.66
N ILE A 635 -1.26 42.51 73.86
CA ILE A 635 -0.49 41.34 74.27
C ILE A 635 -0.28 40.44 73.05
N ILE A 636 0.97 40.03 72.85
CA ILE A 636 1.40 39.15 71.76
C ILE A 636 2.04 37.93 72.39
N ASP A 637 1.48 36.74 72.14
CA ASP A 637 1.96 35.45 72.65
C ASP A 637 2.20 35.42 74.17
N GLY A 638 1.39 36.16 74.94
CA GLY A 638 1.51 36.24 76.40
C GLY A 638 2.70 37.08 76.90
N GLY A 639 3.39 37.82 76.03
CA GLY A 639 4.49 38.72 76.36
C GLY A 639 4.07 40.02 77.08
N LYS A 640 5.03 40.93 77.28
CA LYS A 640 4.78 42.25 77.88
C LYS A 640 3.83 43.09 77.02
N GLY A 641 2.93 43.83 77.66
CA GLY A 641 2.00 44.73 77.00
C GLY A 641 2.67 45.82 76.17
N ILE A 642 2.14 46.05 74.97
CA ILE A 642 2.51 47.15 74.09
C ILE A 642 1.41 48.22 74.17
N GLU A 643 1.76 49.39 74.71
CA GLU A 643 0.83 50.50 74.92
C GLU A 643 0.54 51.30 73.64
N ASP A 644 1.55 51.46 72.76
CA ASP A 644 1.42 52.23 71.52
C ASP A 644 1.37 51.31 70.30
N PHE A 645 0.20 51.19 69.68
CA PHE A 645 0.01 50.34 68.50
C PHE A 645 -1.07 50.84 67.54
N VAL A 646 -0.98 50.41 66.28
CA VAL A 646 -2.00 50.61 65.25
C VAL A 646 -2.59 49.26 64.88
N ARG A 647 -3.93 49.15 64.84
CA ARG A 647 -4.61 47.96 64.29
C ARG A 647 -5.02 48.22 62.83
N TYR A 648 -4.51 47.40 61.93
CA TYR A 648 -4.89 47.36 60.52
C TYR A 648 -5.92 46.26 60.28
N LYS A 649 -7.04 46.61 59.63
CA LYS A 649 -8.00 45.64 59.10
C LYS A 649 -8.08 45.85 57.59
N TYR A 650 -7.58 44.90 56.83
CA TYR A 650 -7.56 45.01 55.38
C TYR A 650 -7.90 43.70 54.70
N LYS A 651 -8.39 43.85 53.48
CA LYS A 651 -8.55 42.78 52.53
C LYS A 651 -7.24 42.61 51.78
N GLU A 652 -6.57 41.49 52.01
CA GLU A 652 -5.37 41.11 51.26
C GLU A 652 -5.78 40.31 50.02
N THR A 653 -5.58 40.91 48.85
CA THR A 653 -5.77 40.27 47.54
C THR A 653 -4.40 39.97 46.94
N ILE A 654 -4.14 38.70 46.68
CA ILE A 654 -2.92 38.25 46.00
C ILE A 654 -3.29 37.94 44.54
N LEU A 655 -2.69 38.69 43.61
CA LEU A 655 -2.75 38.45 42.17
C LEU A 655 -1.41 37.90 41.70
N GLU A 656 -1.40 36.89 40.84
CA GLU A 656 -0.18 36.34 40.26
C GLU A 656 -0.38 36.08 38.78
N ASP A 657 0.62 36.39 37.94
CA ASP A 657 0.66 35.91 36.57
C ASP A 657 0.53 34.37 36.60
N ARG A 658 -0.29 33.80 35.72
CA ARG A 658 -0.45 32.36 35.54
C ARG A 658 -0.43 32.04 34.05
N ALA A 659 0.27 30.97 33.68
CA ALA A 659 0.19 30.47 32.31
C ALA A 659 -1.21 29.88 32.08
N VAL A 660 -1.86 30.35 31.03
CA VAL A 660 -3.21 29.94 30.59
C VAL A 660 -3.18 29.13 29.30
N GLU A 661 -2.09 29.27 28.54
CA GLU A 661 -1.72 28.40 27.41
C GLU A 661 -0.24 28.09 27.53
N SER A 662 0.13 26.84 27.25
CA SER A 662 1.51 26.38 27.34
C SER A 662 1.70 25.14 26.46
N GLN A 663 2.72 25.16 25.62
CA GLN A 663 3.14 24.00 24.84
C GLN A 663 4.65 23.76 25.02
N PRO A 664 5.05 23.09 26.11
CA PRO A 664 6.46 22.83 26.37
C PRO A 664 7.06 21.87 25.36
N GLY A 665 8.27 22.18 24.90
CA GLY A 665 9.14 21.17 24.29
C GLY A 665 9.46 20.08 25.30
N MET A 666 9.41 18.82 24.86
CA MET A 666 9.70 17.62 25.65
C MET A 666 10.82 16.80 25.03
N ILE A 667 11.82 16.44 25.84
CA ILE A 667 12.78 15.37 25.54
C ILE A 667 12.57 14.26 26.57
N SER A 668 12.22 13.06 26.13
CA SER A 668 11.88 11.91 27.00
C SER A 668 12.67 10.66 26.61
N VAL A 669 13.33 10.00 27.58
CA VAL A 669 14.30 8.92 27.31
C VAL A 669 14.18 7.76 28.29
N GLY A 670 13.67 6.60 27.86
CA GLY A 670 13.50 5.41 28.71
C GLY A 670 14.75 4.86 29.36
N GLY A 671 15.86 4.87 28.63
CA GLY A 671 17.18 4.46 29.11
C GLY A 671 18.05 5.66 29.49
N ASN A 672 19.31 5.61 29.07
CA ASN A 672 20.27 6.67 29.29
C ASN A 672 20.16 7.75 28.21
N LEU A 673 20.34 9.02 28.61
CA LEU A 673 20.57 10.15 27.71
C LEU A 673 22.06 10.49 27.74
N THR A 674 22.73 10.41 26.60
CA THR A 674 24.12 10.88 26.44
C THR A 674 24.13 12.07 25.50
N THR A 675 24.71 13.19 25.93
CA THR A 675 24.81 14.40 25.12
C THR A 675 26.24 14.74 24.78
N ASN A 676 26.52 15.13 23.54
CA ASN A 676 27.78 15.75 23.18
C ASN A 676 27.50 17.17 22.71
N SER A 677 27.32 18.08 23.67
CA SER A 677 26.86 19.46 23.45
C SER A 677 27.72 20.55 24.05
N HIS A 678 27.78 21.72 23.40
CA HIS A 678 28.43 22.91 23.96
C HIS A 678 27.45 23.61 24.90
N LEU A 679 26.15 23.62 24.56
CA LEU A 679 25.09 24.21 25.35
C LEU A 679 23.80 23.39 25.25
N ILE A 680 23.21 23.08 26.40
CA ILE A 680 21.88 22.51 26.55
C ILE A 680 21.01 23.56 27.21
N THR A 681 20.01 24.06 26.48
CA THR A 681 19.02 25.00 27.02
C THR A 681 17.67 24.32 27.11
N ASN A 682 17.15 24.23 28.32
CA ASN A 682 15.76 23.86 28.62
C ASN A 682 15.01 25.11 29.08
N ASP A 683 14.27 25.75 28.18
CA ASP A 683 13.55 27.02 28.45
C ASP A 683 12.04 26.76 28.61
N LYS A 684 11.56 26.82 29.86
CA LYS A 684 10.16 26.60 30.25
C LYS A 684 9.60 25.26 29.77
N SER A 685 10.50 24.29 29.69
CA SER A 685 10.36 23.03 28.97
C SER A 685 10.76 21.84 29.86
N LYS A 686 10.71 20.62 29.30
CA LYS A 686 10.90 19.38 30.07
C LYS A 686 11.94 18.47 29.44
N ILE A 687 12.90 18.01 30.25
CA ILE A 687 13.80 16.90 29.92
C ILE A 687 13.62 15.81 30.98
N LEU A 688 13.25 14.61 30.55
CA LEU A 688 12.99 13.45 31.40
C LEU A 688 13.83 12.25 30.95
N VAL A 689 14.60 11.67 31.86
CA VAL A 689 15.48 10.53 31.61
C VAL A 689 15.20 9.42 32.62
N GLY A 690 14.82 8.23 32.15
CA GLY A 690 14.57 7.06 32.99
C GLY A 690 15.84 6.49 33.62
N GLY A 691 16.97 6.57 32.92
CA GLY A 691 18.29 6.14 33.35
C GLY A 691 19.20 7.28 33.76
N THR A 692 20.42 7.28 33.22
CA THR A 692 21.46 8.27 33.50
C THR A 692 21.48 9.36 32.42
N PHE A 693 21.56 10.63 32.84
CA PHE A 693 21.89 11.76 31.96
C PHE A 693 23.40 12.03 32.08
N ASN A 694 24.15 11.78 31.00
CA ASN A 694 25.60 11.93 30.92
C ASN A 694 26.03 13.10 30.03
N GLU A 695 27.22 13.66 30.30
CA GLU A 695 27.96 14.57 29.42
C GLU A 695 27.25 15.93 29.15
N LEU A 696 26.86 16.61 30.23
CA LEU A 696 26.01 17.81 30.17
C LEU A 696 26.74 19.06 29.64
N SER A 697 28.05 19.21 29.92
CA SER A 697 28.84 20.41 29.61
C SER A 697 28.19 21.70 30.14
N ASN A 698 27.66 22.59 29.28
CA ASN A 698 26.95 23.79 29.75
C ASN A 698 25.44 23.56 29.71
N VAL A 699 24.75 23.84 30.82
CA VAL A 699 23.31 23.64 30.97
C VAL A 699 22.65 24.92 31.45
N GLN A 700 21.55 25.27 30.80
CA GLN A 700 20.66 26.35 31.21
C GLN A 700 19.24 25.79 31.36
N ASN A 701 18.74 25.75 32.59
CA ASN A 701 17.38 25.34 32.90
C ASN A 701 16.58 26.57 33.36
N ILE A 702 15.81 27.15 32.46
CA ILE A 702 15.21 28.48 32.61
C ILE A 702 13.72 28.34 32.94
N ASP A 703 13.31 28.81 34.12
CA ASP A 703 11.91 28.73 34.56
C ASP A 703 11.03 29.87 34.00
N LEU A 704 9.70 29.71 34.13
CA LEU A 704 8.75 30.76 33.83
C LEU A 704 8.72 31.81 34.95
N LYS A 705 9.02 33.06 34.59
CA LYS A 705 9.00 34.22 35.49
C LYS A 705 7.80 35.14 35.21
N GLY A 706 7.32 35.82 36.24
CA GLY A 706 6.34 36.89 36.10
C GLY A 706 6.02 37.58 37.41
N ASN A 707 4.86 38.22 37.47
CA ASN A 707 4.55 39.19 38.52
C ASN A 707 3.61 38.63 39.57
N ARG A 708 3.86 39.00 40.83
CA ARG A 708 2.99 38.76 41.98
C ARG A 708 2.65 40.09 42.64
N GLU A 709 1.37 40.45 42.67
CA GLU A 709 0.87 41.64 43.33
C GLU A 709 0.16 41.26 44.63
N ILE A 710 0.62 41.82 45.76
CA ILE A 710 -0.08 41.77 47.03
C ILE A 710 -0.74 43.14 47.23
N ILE A 711 -2.06 43.18 47.12
CA ILE A 711 -2.88 44.37 47.30
C ILE A 711 -3.55 44.27 48.66
N LYS A 712 -3.25 45.20 49.56
CA LYS A 712 -3.89 45.34 50.86
C LYS A 712 -4.77 46.58 50.80
N ASP A 713 -6.09 46.36 50.79
CA ASP A 713 -7.10 47.42 50.68
C ASP A 713 -8.03 47.35 51.90
N GLY A 714 -8.03 48.40 52.71
CA GLY A 714 -8.80 48.43 53.94
C GLY A 714 -8.62 49.72 54.72
N PHE A 715 -8.73 49.64 56.03
CA PHE A 715 -8.62 50.80 56.92
C PHE A 715 -7.82 50.40 58.16
N PHE A 716 -7.02 51.32 58.71
CA PHE A 716 -6.60 51.15 60.09
C PHE A 716 -7.69 51.73 61.01
N ASP A 717 -8.09 50.94 62.00
CA ASP A 717 -9.37 51.09 62.71
C ASP A 717 -9.20 51.89 64.01
N ASP A 718 -8.03 51.78 64.65
CA ASP A 718 -7.71 52.49 65.90
C ASP A 718 -6.18 52.73 66.02
N LYS A 719 -5.76 53.97 66.35
CA LYS A 719 -4.39 54.30 66.76
C LYS A 719 -4.37 54.52 68.28
N TYR A 720 -3.70 53.65 69.01
CA TYR A 720 -3.50 53.75 70.46
C TYR A 720 -2.13 54.37 70.72
N VAL A 721 -2.11 55.53 71.37
CA VAL A 721 -0.87 56.22 71.78
C VAL A 721 -1.04 56.82 73.17
N VAL A 722 -0.12 56.52 74.08
CA VAL A 722 -0.07 57.02 75.46
C VAL A 722 0.91 58.20 75.56
N TYR A 723 0.41 59.39 75.93
CA TYR A 723 1.24 60.57 76.21
C TYR A 723 1.45 60.76 77.71
N HIS A 724 2.69 60.71 78.20
CA HIS A 724 3.02 60.88 79.63
C HIS A 724 3.27 62.34 80.06
N ARG A 725 2.45 63.30 79.63
CA ARG A 725 2.38 64.63 80.28
C ARG A 725 0.93 65.01 80.48
N LEU A 726 0.45 64.83 81.72
CA LEU A 726 -0.93 65.01 82.20
C LEU A 726 -1.83 63.82 81.85
N LYS A 727 -2.29 63.08 82.87
CA LYS A 727 -2.99 61.78 82.84
C LYS A 727 -4.31 61.77 82.04
N HIS A 728 -4.26 61.88 80.72
CA HIS A 728 -5.39 61.66 79.83
C HIS A 728 -5.02 60.74 78.68
N HIS A 729 -5.73 59.60 78.58
CA HIS A 729 -5.61 58.64 77.48
C HIS A 729 -6.44 59.15 76.31
N ASN A 730 -5.80 59.68 75.28
CA ASN A 730 -6.51 60.13 74.08
C ASN A 730 -6.59 58.99 73.06
N LYS A 731 -7.77 58.39 72.94
CA LYS A 731 -8.09 57.46 71.85
C LYS A 731 -8.44 58.26 70.60
N TRP A 732 -7.59 58.18 69.58
CA TRP A 732 -7.90 58.75 68.27
C TRP A 732 -8.45 57.66 67.35
N ARG A 733 -9.75 57.73 67.05
CA ARG A 733 -10.35 56.94 65.97
C ARG A 733 -10.13 57.68 64.66
N TYR A 734 -9.11 57.27 63.93
CA TYR A 734 -8.92 57.68 62.54
C TYR A 734 -9.34 56.50 61.67
N ASN A 735 -10.43 56.64 60.94
CA ASN A 735 -10.77 55.69 59.88
C ASN A 735 -10.17 56.23 58.58
N GLN A 736 -8.89 55.95 58.36
CA GLN A 736 -8.17 56.38 57.16
C GLN A 736 -7.96 55.17 56.26
N PRO A 737 -8.14 55.32 54.93
CA PRO A 737 -7.89 54.25 53.98
C PRO A 737 -6.42 53.80 54.07
N TYR A 738 -6.22 52.50 54.22
CA TYR A 738 -4.95 51.81 54.13
C TYR A 738 -4.90 51.05 52.82
N ASN A 739 -4.18 51.64 51.86
CA ASN A 739 -3.94 51.06 50.55
C ASN A 739 -2.44 50.82 50.41
N ASP A 740 -2.03 49.57 50.43
CA ASP A 740 -0.65 49.15 50.25
C ASP A 740 -0.59 48.12 49.11
N LYS A 741 0.28 48.38 48.13
CA LYS A 741 0.48 47.49 46.99
C LYS A 741 1.95 47.12 46.93
N LYS A 742 2.25 45.85 47.20
CA LYS A 742 3.58 45.28 47.00
C LYS A 742 3.59 44.53 45.67
N LEU A 743 4.49 44.93 44.76
CA LEU A 743 4.77 44.19 43.53
C LEU A 743 6.06 43.38 43.73
N GLU A 744 5.95 42.07 43.66
CA GLU A 744 7.08 41.14 43.56
C GLU A 744 7.27 40.80 42.07
N SER A 745 8.31 41.36 41.46
CA SER A 745 8.68 41.07 40.08
C SER A 745 9.58 39.84 40.01
N ASN A 746 9.51 39.10 38.90
CA ASN A 746 10.25 37.86 38.66
C ASN A 746 9.96 36.71 39.65
N ALA A 747 8.76 36.68 40.22
CA ALA A 747 8.29 35.52 40.97
C ALA A 747 8.17 34.30 40.03
N THR A 748 8.56 33.13 40.53
CA THR A 748 8.37 31.86 39.83
C THR A 748 6.88 31.55 39.74
N ILE A 749 6.42 31.20 38.54
CA ILE A 749 5.00 30.94 38.26
C ILE A 749 4.84 29.52 37.75
N PRO A 750 3.85 28.76 38.25
CA PRO A 750 3.56 27.44 37.70
C PRO A 750 2.97 27.56 36.28
N LEU A 751 3.52 26.78 35.34
CA LEU A 751 3.10 26.77 33.92
C LEU A 751 1.68 26.19 33.68
N THR A 752 1.03 25.61 34.69
CA THR A 752 -0.40 25.24 34.66
C THR A 752 -1.00 25.21 36.05
N GLU A 753 -2.33 25.30 36.11
CA GLU A 753 -3.17 25.26 37.32
C GLU A 753 -3.34 23.85 37.91
N THR A 754 -2.44 22.91 37.61
CA THR A 754 -2.58 21.52 38.00
C THR A 754 -2.34 21.38 39.50
N LYS A 755 -3.42 21.53 40.27
CA LYS A 755 -3.43 21.20 41.69
C LYS A 755 -3.11 19.72 41.82
N ILE A 756 -1.93 19.45 42.37
CA ILE A 756 -1.60 18.12 42.86
C ILE A 756 -2.40 17.95 44.15
N HIS A 757 -3.42 17.11 44.11
CA HIS A 757 -4.11 16.74 45.34
C HIS A 757 -3.15 15.86 46.13
N THR A 758 -2.74 16.35 47.30
CA THR A 758 -1.92 15.59 48.24
C THR A 758 -2.78 15.29 49.45
N VAL A 759 -3.28 14.06 49.57
CA VAL A 759 -4.04 13.67 50.76
C VAL A 759 -3.05 13.30 51.86
N ILE A 760 -3.08 14.06 52.96
CA ILE A 760 -2.33 13.74 54.17
C ILE A 760 -3.22 12.84 55.03
N ASN A 761 -2.75 11.65 55.40
CA ASN A 761 -3.43 10.82 56.39
C ASN A 761 -3.55 11.59 57.71
N PRO A 762 -4.77 11.91 58.19
CA PRO A 762 -4.93 12.54 59.48
C PRO A 762 -4.89 11.46 60.56
N SER A 763 -3.74 11.27 61.17
CA SER A 763 -3.69 10.75 62.54
C SER A 763 -2.82 11.69 63.36
N GLY A 764 -3.47 12.45 64.25
CA GLY A 764 -2.83 13.44 65.11
C GLY A 764 -3.62 14.75 65.21
N GLN A 765 -4.57 14.79 66.15
CA GLN A 765 -5.14 16.03 66.63
C GLN A 765 -4.03 16.99 67.10
N ARG A 766 -4.24 18.29 66.85
CA ARG A 766 -3.44 19.37 67.44
C ARG A 766 -3.31 19.17 68.95
N ALA A 767 -2.07 19.03 69.43
CA ALA A 767 -1.73 19.30 70.81
C ALA A 767 -0.61 20.34 70.82
N ALA A 768 -0.83 21.37 71.63
CA ALA A 768 0.04 22.53 71.80
C ALA A 768 1.48 22.12 72.11
N ILE A 769 2.41 22.87 71.52
CA ILE A 769 3.85 22.74 71.74
C ILE A 769 4.13 23.20 73.18
N ASN A 770 4.55 22.25 74.03
CA ASN A 770 5.39 22.52 75.18
C ASN A 770 6.63 21.61 75.09
N SER A 771 7.78 22.27 75.21
CA SER A 771 9.17 21.82 75.31
C SER A 771 9.51 20.33 75.58
N VAL A 772 10.48 19.85 74.78
CA VAL A 772 11.62 18.94 75.09
C VAL A 772 11.31 17.51 75.55
N SER A 773 11.75 16.51 74.76
CA SER A 773 12.61 15.36 75.16
C SER A 773 12.79 14.38 74.00
N VAL A 774 14.04 13.96 73.75
CA VAL A 774 14.46 12.96 72.76
C VAL A 774 14.18 11.54 73.27
N ASN A 775 13.55 10.69 72.46
CA ASN A 775 13.98 9.29 72.21
C ASN A 775 13.05 8.55 71.24
N SER A 776 13.67 8.03 70.17
CA SER A 776 13.30 6.85 69.37
C SER A 776 11.82 6.47 69.26
N SER A 777 11.19 6.85 68.14
CA SER A 777 10.13 6.06 67.54
C SER A 777 10.11 6.31 66.04
N THR A 778 10.25 5.24 65.27
CA THR A 778 9.94 5.15 63.84
C THR A 778 8.85 6.13 63.41
N GLU A 779 9.21 7.17 62.68
CA GLU A 779 8.21 8.00 62.00
C GLU A 779 7.50 7.11 60.97
N SER A 780 6.25 6.77 61.27
CA SER A 780 5.30 6.29 60.28
C SER A 780 5.20 7.38 59.22
N VAL A 781 5.86 7.17 58.08
CA VAL A 781 5.71 8.00 56.89
C VAL A 781 4.23 7.98 56.53
N ASN A 782 3.51 9.06 56.82
CA ASN A 782 2.17 9.27 56.32
C ASN A 782 2.24 9.19 54.78
N ALA A 783 1.74 8.10 54.21
CA ALA A 783 1.74 7.87 52.77
C ALA A 783 0.83 8.91 52.11
N GLN A 784 1.42 10.00 51.62
CA GLN A 784 0.70 11.00 50.84
C GLN A 784 0.42 10.42 49.45
N ILE A 785 -0.83 10.48 48.97
CA ILE A 785 -1.16 10.11 47.58
C ILE A 785 -1.17 11.37 46.73
N LYS A 786 -0.48 11.33 45.57
CA LYS A 786 -0.47 12.36 44.55
C LYS A 786 -1.34 11.94 43.36
N THR A 787 -2.23 12.83 42.94
CA THR A 787 -3.00 12.72 41.70
C THR A 787 -3.20 14.11 41.10
N LEU A 788 -3.41 14.19 39.79
CA LEU A 788 -3.78 15.45 39.12
C LEU A 788 -5.28 15.70 39.33
N ASP A 789 -5.68 16.89 39.81
CA ASP A 789 -7.10 17.24 40.00
C ASP A 789 -7.85 17.28 38.66
N THR A 790 -7.31 18.05 37.71
CA THR A 790 -7.73 18.08 36.31
C THR A 790 -6.61 17.54 35.42
N ILE A 791 -6.92 16.51 34.63
CA ILE A 791 -6.06 16.14 33.52
C ILE A 791 -6.43 17.13 32.42
N SER A 792 -5.56 18.11 32.13
CA SER A 792 -5.70 18.90 30.91
C SER A 792 -5.49 17.94 29.73
N LEU A 793 -6.58 17.31 29.28
CA LEU A 793 -6.59 16.36 28.19
C LEU A 793 -6.52 17.11 26.86
N ASN A 794 -5.31 17.51 26.50
CA ASN A 794 -5.02 17.73 25.11
C ASN A 794 -4.87 16.35 24.48
N LEU A 795 -5.90 15.90 23.73
CA LEU A 795 -5.79 14.69 22.92
C LEU A 795 -4.50 14.77 22.08
N PRO A 796 -3.77 13.65 21.89
CA PRO A 796 -2.61 13.67 21.01
C PRO A 796 -3.07 14.05 19.59
N LYS A 797 -2.45 15.08 19.02
CA LYS A 797 -2.85 15.70 17.73
C LYS A 797 -1.81 15.51 16.62
N ASN A 798 -0.82 14.62 16.82
CA ASN A 798 0.14 14.24 15.78
C ASN A 798 -0.36 13.04 14.97
N SER A 799 0.10 12.91 13.72
CA SER A 799 -0.35 11.89 12.77
C SER A 799 -0.09 10.44 13.22
N LEU A 800 0.68 10.21 14.30
CA LEU A 800 0.83 8.89 14.90
C LEU A 800 -0.45 8.45 15.61
N TYR A 801 -1.32 9.37 16.00
CA TYR A 801 -2.56 9.08 16.70
C TYR A 801 -3.76 9.58 15.88
N LYS A 802 -4.75 8.72 15.71
CA LYS A 802 -6.01 9.00 15.01
C LYS A 802 -7.13 9.04 16.03
N VAL A 803 -7.88 10.15 16.04
CA VAL A 803 -9.10 10.30 16.85
C VAL A 803 -10.27 9.80 16.01
N ASP A 804 -10.94 8.74 16.46
CA ASP A 804 -12.13 8.16 15.80
C ASP A 804 -13.33 8.15 16.76
N PRO A 805 -14.26 9.10 16.62
CA PRO A 805 -15.46 9.16 17.46
C PRO A 805 -16.42 7.99 17.23
N ASN A 806 -16.34 7.28 16.10
CA ASN A 806 -17.27 6.20 15.74
C ASN A 806 -16.77 4.82 16.17
N ASP A 807 -15.51 4.71 16.59
CA ASP A 807 -14.97 3.45 17.10
C ASP A 807 -15.69 3.07 18.42
N PRO A 808 -16.21 1.83 18.53
CA PRO A 808 -17.01 1.41 19.67
C PRO A 808 -16.17 1.11 20.92
N PHE A 809 -14.84 0.95 20.79
CA PHE A 809 -13.96 0.51 21.87
C PHE A 809 -13.05 1.63 22.40
N VAL A 810 -12.50 2.47 21.52
CA VAL A 810 -11.53 3.51 21.89
C VAL A 810 -11.75 4.81 21.12
N LEU A 811 -11.50 5.97 21.73
CA LEU A 811 -11.59 7.26 21.03
C LEU A 811 -10.32 7.58 20.22
N VAL A 812 -9.15 7.15 20.69
CA VAL A 812 -7.85 7.42 20.06
C VAL A 812 -7.10 6.13 19.80
N ARG A 813 -6.63 5.95 18.56
CA ARG A 813 -5.78 4.82 18.17
C ARG A 813 -4.42 5.30 17.70
N ILE A 814 -3.41 4.51 17.96
CA ILE A 814 -2.17 4.62 17.21
C ILE A 814 -2.42 4.28 15.74
N ASP A 815 -1.67 4.93 14.87
CA ASP A 815 -1.76 4.75 13.43
C ASP A 815 -1.49 3.28 13.06
N PRO A 816 -2.44 2.58 12.42
CA PRO A 816 -2.26 1.20 12.00
C PRO A 816 -1.09 1.01 11.03
N ASP A 817 -0.76 2.02 10.21
CA ASP A 817 0.42 2.00 9.33
C ASP A 817 1.73 1.93 10.16
N TYR A 818 1.76 2.55 11.35
CA TYR A 818 2.87 2.43 12.27
C TYR A 818 2.87 1.04 12.90
N VAL A 819 1.84 0.62 13.64
CA VAL A 819 1.92 -0.66 14.40
C VAL A 819 1.93 -1.90 13.51
N GLY A 820 1.13 -1.91 12.44
CA GLY A 820 1.07 -3.03 11.49
C GLY A 820 2.28 -3.12 10.57
N GLY A 821 2.98 -2.02 10.35
CA GLY A 821 4.00 -1.95 9.31
C GLY A 821 3.42 -2.14 7.91
N VAL A 822 4.29 -2.43 6.96
CA VAL A 822 3.95 -2.75 5.58
C VAL A 822 4.02 -4.26 5.39
N VAL A 823 2.97 -4.84 4.82
CA VAL A 823 2.95 -6.23 4.33
C VAL A 823 2.58 -6.21 2.86
N ALA A 824 3.32 -6.91 2.03
CA ALA A 824 2.94 -7.09 0.64
C ALA A 824 2.00 -8.29 0.50
N ASP A 825 0.85 -8.08 -0.12
CA ASP A 825 0.06 -9.17 -0.67
C ASP A 825 0.32 -9.24 -2.17
N PHE A 826 1.14 -10.23 -2.50
CA PHE A 826 1.27 -10.71 -3.85
C PHE A 826 1.38 -12.21 -3.76
N THR A 827 0.60 -12.92 -4.57
CA THR A 827 0.92 -14.32 -4.84
C THR A 827 2.17 -14.26 -5.69
N PRO A 828 3.38 -14.63 -5.19
CA PRO A 828 4.56 -14.67 -6.02
C PRO A 828 4.18 -15.53 -7.19
N GLY A 829 4.17 -14.92 -8.38
CA GLY A 829 3.70 -15.56 -9.60
C GLY A 829 4.07 -17.01 -9.57
N ILE A 830 3.08 -17.89 -9.43
CA ILE A 830 3.28 -19.32 -9.24
C ILE A 830 4.37 -19.68 -10.24
N THR A 831 5.58 -20.03 -9.80
CA THR A 831 6.45 -20.83 -10.66
C THR A 831 5.58 -22.02 -10.93
N PRO A 832 4.91 -22.10 -12.11
CA PRO A 832 3.63 -22.79 -12.24
C PRO A 832 3.85 -24.14 -11.63
N LYS A 833 3.17 -24.44 -10.49
CA LYS A 833 3.40 -25.68 -9.74
C LYS A 833 3.46 -26.73 -10.82
N SER A 834 4.62 -27.38 -10.96
CA SER A 834 4.89 -28.29 -12.07
C SER A 834 3.70 -29.23 -12.26
N GLU A 835 3.05 -29.61 -11.15
CA GLU A 835 1.84 -30.39 -11.06
C GLU A 835 0.56 -29.81 -11.69
N GLN A 836 0.29 -28.50 -11.66
CA GLN A 836 -0.92 -27.91 -12.24
C GLN A 836 -0.76 -27.75 -13.76
N ARG A 837 0.43 -27.28 -14.19
CA ARG A 837 0.83 -27.32 -15.60
C ARG A 837 0.90 -28.75 -16.12
N GLU A 838 1.40 -29.71 -15.36
CA GLU A 838 1.41 -31.12 -15.74
C GLU A 838 0.01 -31.71 -15.77
N LYS A 839 -0.90 -31.36 -14.84
CA LYS A 839 -2.29 -31.84 -14.89
C LYS A 839 -3.04 -31.28 -16.08
N GLU A 840 -2.93 -29.98 -16.35
CA GLU A 840 -3.52 -29.36 -17.55
C GLU A 840 -2.88 -29.90 -18.81
N LYS A 841 -1.55 -29.97 -18.88
CA LYS A 841 -0.80 -30.53 -20.00
C LYS A 841 -1.11 -32.02 -20.21
N ASN A 842 -1.26 -32.82 -19.16
CA ASN A 842 -1.64 -34.23 -19.25
C ASN A 842 -3.09 -34.39 -19.71
N THR A 843 -4.01 -33.54 -19.22
CA THR A 843 -5.41 -33.54 -19.68
C THR A 843 -5.48 -33.15 -21.15
N LEU A 844 -4.81 -32.06 -21.54
CA LEU A 844 -4.73 -31.59 -22.92
C LEU A 844 -3.99 -32.58 -23.83
N ASN A 845 -2.95 -33.28 -23.34
CA ASN A 845 -2.24 -34.34 -24.06
C ASN A 845 -3.13 -35.58 -24.25
N THR A 846 -3.92 -35.97 -23.25
CA THR A 846 -4.88 -37.07 -23.41
C THR A 846 -6.00 -36.71 -24.39
N THR A 847 -6.42 -35.45 -24.44
CA THR A 847 -7.38 -34.96 -25.45
C THR A 847 -6.75 -34.93 -26.84
N ALA A 848 -5.54 -34.38 -27.00
CA ALA A 848 -4.80 -34.36 -28.26
C ALA A 848 -4.55 -35.79 -28.79
N ALA A 849 -4.14 -36.74 -27.94
CA ALA A 849 -3.94 -38.13 -28.32
C ALA A 849 -5.26 -38.80 -28.77
N LYS A 850 -6.38 -38.53 -28.09
CA LYS A 850 -7.72 -39.03 -28.51
C LYS A 850 -8.13 -38.46 -29.87
N VAL A 851 -7.90 -37.18 -30.09
CA VAL A 851 -8.20 -36.48 -31.35
C VAL A 851 -7.31 -37.00 -32.48
N GLN A 852 -6.02 -37.19 -32.24
CA GLN A 852 -5.07 -37.72 -33.24
C GLN A 852 -5.36 -39.19 -33.58
N THR A 853 -5.83 -39.98 -32.62
CA THR A 853 -6.30 -41.36 -32.88
C THR A 853 -7.60 -41.36 -33.70
N ALA A 854 -8.48 -40.38 -33.50
CA ALA A 854 -9.70 -40.19 -34.29
C ALA A 854 -9.42 -39.68 -35.72
N MET A 855 -8.31 -38.95 -35.93
CA MET A 855 -7.86 -38.50 -37.27
C MET A 855 -7.08 -39.57 -38.05
N ALA A 856 -6.39 -40.50 -37.37
CA ALA A 856 -5.54 -41.50 -37.99
C ALA A 856 -6.27 -42.81 -38.38
N GLN A 857 -7.53 -42.99 -37.98
CA GLN A 857 -8.32 -44.18 -38.34
C GLN A 857 -9.67 -43.77 -38.93
N PRO A 858 -10.10 -44.35 -40.08
CA PRO A 858 -11.50 -44.32 -40.46
C PRO A 858 -12.29 -44.91 -39.28
N SER A 859 -13.30 -44.21 -38.78
CA SER A 859 -14.00 -44.65 -37.58
C SER A 859 -14.51 -46.09 -37.75
N LYS A 860 -14.49 -46.90 -36.67
CA LYS A 860 -15.01 -48.29 -36.68
C LYS A 860 -16.46 -48.38 -37.20
N ASN A 861 -17.19 -47.27 -37.28
CA ASN A 861 -18.53 -47.16 -37.85
C ASN A 861 -18.57 -47.10 -39.40
N ILE A 862 -17.45 -46.91 -40.10
CA ILE A 862 -17.39 -46.80 -41.58
C ILE A 862 -17.32 -48.17 -42.27
N ALA A 863 -16.94 -49.23 -41.54
CA ALA A 863 -16.87 -50.61 -42.06
C ALA A 863 -18.23 -51.14 -42.57
N HIS A 864 -19.35 -50.50 -42.21
CA HIS A 864 -20.70 -50.84 -42.68
C HIS A 864 -21.15 -50.06 -43.94
N MET A 865 -20.36 -49.13 -44.47
CA MET A 865 -20.80 -48.24 -45.57
C MET A 865 -20.37 -48.68 -46.97
N ALA A 866 -19.60 -49.77 -47.08
CA ALA A 866 -19.36 -50.47 -48.35
C ALA A 866 -20.66 -51.05 -48.97
N ASP A 867 -21.73 -51.15 -48.16
CA ASP A 867 -23.06 -51.65 -48.54
C ASP A 867 -24.06 -50.55 -48.97
N ALA A 868 -23.65 -49.28 -49.12
CA ALA A 868 -24.54 -48.20 -49.55
C ALA A 868 -25.07 -48.44 -50.98
N LYS A 869 -26.38 -48.70 -51.11
CA LYS A 869 -27.03 -49.12 -52.38
C LYS A 869 -27.67 -47.97 -53.14
N THR A 870 -27.99 -46.89 -52.45
CA THR A 870 -28.64 -45.70 -53.03
C THR A 870 -27.70 -44.50 -53.03
N THR A 871 -27.91 -43.57 -53.97
CA THR A 871 -27.18 -42.30 -54.03
C THR A 871 -27.26 -41.53 -52.71
N ALA A 872 -28.42 -41.55 -52.04
CA ALA A 872 -28.64 -40.86 -50.76
C ALA A 872 -27.81 -41.46 -49.61
N GLU A 873 -27.75 -42.80 -49.50
CA GLU A 873 -26.91 -43.47 -48.50
C GLU A 873 -25.42 -43.15 -48.70
N ARG A 874 -24.98 -43.07 -49.96
CA ARG A 874 -23.60 -42.72 -50.32
C ARG A 874 -23.26 -41.28 -49.96
N ILE A 875 -24.15 -40.32 -50.26
CA ILE A 875 -23.99 -38.91 -49.85
C ILE A 875 -23.91 -38.81 -48.32
N ASN A 876 -24.80 -39.48 -47.59
CA ASN A 876 -24.82 -39.47 -46.12
C ASN A 876 -23.54 -40.07 -45.50
N ALA A 877 -22.96 -41.11 -46.12
CA ALA A 877 -21.72 -41.71 -45.66
C ALA A 877 -20.55 -40.71 -45.67
N ILE A 878 -20.45 -39.96 -46.76
CA ILE A 878 -19.40 -38.97 -46.98
C ILE A 878 -19.61 -37.76 -46.07
N ASP A 879 -20.87 -37.33 -45.93
CA ASP A 879 -21.26 -36.26 -45.00
C ASP A 879 -20.84 -36.57 -43.55
N LEU A 880 -21.08 -37.80 -43.09
CA LEU A 880 -20.74 -38.24 -41.74
C LEU A 880 -19.23 -38.30 -41.50
N ASP A 881 -18.49 -38.87 -42.45
CA ASP A 881 -17.03 -38.96 -42.38
C ASP A 881 -16.39 -37.57 -42.32
N MET A 882 -16.81 -36.66 -43.22
CA MET A 882 -16.33 -35.28 -43.20
C MET A 882 -16.68 -34.55 -41.89
N LYS A 883 -17.91 -34.70 -41.36
CA LYS A 883 -18.31 -34.09 -40.07
C LYS A 883 -17.37 -34.52 -38.95
N GLN A 884 -17.01 -35.80 -38.88
CA GLN A 884 -16.12 -36.33 -37.85
C GLN A 884 -14.69 -35.83 -38.01
N GLN A 885 -14.14 -35.89 -39.22
CA GLN A 885 -12.77 -35.42 -39.52
C GLN A 885 -12.63 -33.92 -39.24
N HIS A 886 -13.62 -33.11 -39.61
CA HIS A 886 -13.59 -31.66 -39.41
C HIS A 886 -13.64 -31.28 -37.93
N GLN A 887 -14.53 -31.93 -37.16
CA GLN A 887 -14.63 -31.65 -35.72
C GLN A 887 -13.33 -32.04 -35.01
N ALA A 888 -12.75 -33.21 -35.35
CA ALA A 888 -11.48 -33.64 -34.79
C ALA A 888 -10.35 -32.64 -35.12
N GLN A 889 -10.26 -32.15 -36.35
CA GLN A 889 -9.28 -31.12 -36.71
C GLN A 889 -9.47 -29.83 -35.90
N ILE A 890 -10.69 -29.30 -35.80
CA ILE A 890 -10.98 -28.09 -35.01
C ILE A 890 -10.56 -28.28 -33.54
N ASP A 891 -10.92 -29.42 -32.94
CA ASP A 891 -10.57 -29.73 -31.55
C ASP A 891 -9.04 -29.84 -31.36
N SER A 892 -8.34 -30.42 -32.34
CA SER A 892 -6.86 -30.50 -32.36
C SER A 892 -6.23 -29.12 -32.40
N PHE A 893 -6.73 -28.26 -33.29
CA PHE A 893 -6.31 -26.87 -33.45
C PHE A 893 -6.44 -26.09 -32.14
N ASP A 894 -7.63 -26.13 -31.54
CA ASP A 894 -7.92 -25.42 -30.30
C ASP A 894 -7.07 -25.91 -29.14
N THR A 895 -6.81 -27.21 -29.09
CA THR A 895 -5.96 -27.83 -28.07
C THR A 895 -4.51 -27.37 -28.23
N HIS A 896 -3.96 -27.40 -29.45
CA HIS A 896 -2.58 -26.99 -29.74
C HIS A 896 -2.30 -25.55 -29.31
N PHE A 897 -3.13 -24.59 -29.74
CA PHE A 897 -2.87 -23.18 -29.45
C PHE A 897 -3.04 -22.83 -27.97
N LYS A 898 -3.99 -23.48 -27.27
CA LYS A 898 -4.12 -23.34 -25.80
C LYS A 898 -2.90 -23.87 -25.06
N GLN A 899 -2.27 -24.94 -25.54
CA GLN A 899 -1.04 -25.46 -24.94
C GLN A 899 0.17 -24.55 -25.21
N ALA A 900 0.28 -24.01 -26.43
CA ALA A 900 1.44 -23.24 -26.85
C ALA A 900 1.52 -21.86 -26.19
N VAL A 901 0.39 -21.13 -26.16
CA VAL A 901 0.28 -19.81 -25.53
C VAL A 901 -0.95 -19.81 -24.66
N ASN A 902 -0.74 -19.68 -23.35
CA ASN A 902 -1.80 -19.55 -22.35
C ASN A 902 -1.81 -18.12 -21.77
N PRO A 903 -2.69 -17.23 -22.26
CA PRO A 903 -2.85 -15.87 -21.74
C PRO A 903 -3.47 -15.83 -20.34
N ASP A 904 -4.11 -16.90 -19.90
CA ASP A 904 -4.66 -17.01 -18.53
C ASP A 904 -3.53 -17.25 -17.51
N ALA A 905 -2.35 -17.69 -17.98
CA ALA A 905 -1.13 -17.74 -17.18
C ALA A 905 -0.40 -16.38 -17.11
N ALA A 906 -0.91 -15.33 -17.77
CA ALA A 906 -0.36 -13.99 -17.65
C ALA A 906 -0.56 -13.44 -16.24
N TYR A 907 0.28 -12.52 -15.82
CA TYR A 907 0.05 -11.78 -14.59
C TYR A 907 -1.18 -10.88 -14.74
N GLN A 908 -2.22 -11.16 -13.96
CA GLN A 908 -3.49 -10.42 -13.97
C GLN A 908 -3.76 -9.67 -12.67
N HIS A 909 -2.97 -9.93 -11.62
CA HIS A 909 -3.12 -9.30 -10.32
C HIS A 909 -1.86 -8.49 -9.98
N PRO A 910 -2.04 -7.24 -9.52
CA PRO A 910 -0.91 -6.43 -9.07
C PRO A 910 -0.35 -6.94 -7.75
N VAL A 911 0.91 -6.58 -7.49
CA VAL A 911 1.46 -6.55 -6.14
C VAL A 911 0.76 -5.43 -5.38
N THR A 912 0.19 -5.76 -4.23
CA THR A 912 -0.53 -4.81 -3.37
C THR A 912 0.16 -4.70 -2.01
N PHE A 913 -0.04 -3.57 -1.33
CA PHE A 913 0.56 -3.31 -0.02
C PHE A 913 -0.56 -3.02 0.99
N GLY A 914 -0.49 -3.71 2.13
CA GLY A 914 -1.37 -3.56 3.26
C GLY A 914 -0.59 -3.42 4.57
N ILE A 915 -1.26 -3.73 5.67
CA ILE A 915 -0.74 -3.64 7.04
C ILE A 915 -0.94 -4.98 7.77
N ASP A 916 -0.06 -5.32 8.71
CA ASP A 916 -0.23 -6.52 9.53
C ASP A 916 -1.34 -6.31 10.58
N MET A 917 -2.53 -6.83 10.29
CA MET A 917 -3.68 -6.70 11.19
C MET A 917 -3.51 -7.49 12.50
N GLN A 918 -2.63 -8.50 12.57
CA GLN A 918 -2.36 -9.21 13.82
C GLN A 918 -1.60 -8.31 14.79
N LYS A 919 -0.58 -7.58 14.31
CA LYS A 919 0.13 -6.58 15.11
C LYS A 919 -0.79 -5.45 15.54
N VAL A 920 -1.66 -4.96 14.65
CA VAL A 920 -2.66 -3.94 15.00
C VAL A 920 -3.61 -4.44 16.09
N ALA A 921 -4.05 -5.70 16.03
CA ALA A 921 -4.92 -6.28 17.06
C ALA A 921 -4.25 -6.36 18.44
N LEU A 922 -2.92 -6.48 18.52
CA LEU A 922 -2.18 -6.48 19.79
C LEU A 922 -2.18 -5.11 20.50
N SER A 923 -2.53 -4.01 19.80
CA SER A 923 -2.63 -2.70 20.44
C SER A 923 -3.93 -2.51 21.22
N ALA A 924 -4.89 -3.45 21.14
CA ALA A 924 -6.18 -3.31 21.80
C ALA A 924 -6.04 -3.04 23.32
N PRO A 925 -6.99 -2.28 23.91
CA PRO A 925 -7.13 -2.10 25.35
C PRO A 925 -6.91 -3.34 26.21
N TYR A 926 -5.94 -3.31 27.12
CA TYR A 926 -5.85 -4.32 28.17
C TYR A 926 -7.02 -4.20 29.16
N VAL A 927 -7.71 -5.31 29.39
CA VAL A 927 -8.79 -5.43 30.38
C VAL A 927 -8.42 -6.53 31.38
N PRO A 928 -8.30 -6.24 32.69
CA PRO A 928 -8.02 -7.26 33.70
C PRO A 928 -9.07 -8.36 33.74
N ALA A 929 -8.65 -9.62 33.99
CA ALA A 929 -9.57 -10.75 34.10
C ALA A 929 -10.66 -10.53 35.16
N ALA A 930 -10.31 -9.91 36.30
CA ALA A 930 -11.25 -9.57 37.36
C ALA A 930 -12.41 -8.66 36.94
N PHE A 931 -12.26 -7.90 35.85
CA PHE A 931 -13.33 -7.08 35.26
C PHE A 931 -14.24 -7.88 34.32
N ASN A 932 -13.76 -8.98 33.72
CA ASN A 932 -14.56 -9.81 32.83
C ASN A 932 -15.61 -10.63 33.58
N ASP A 933 -15.31 -11.03 34.81
CA ASP A 933 -16.19 -11.87 35.64
C ASP A 933 -17.26 -11.06 36.41
N ASN A 934 -17.21 -9.73 36.37
CA ASN A 934 -18.16 -8.84 37.03
C ASN A 934 -18.86 -7.90 36.04
N PRO A 935 -20.07 -8.24 35.55
CA PRO A 935 -20.77 -7.46 34.54
C PRO A 935 -21.11 -6.03 34.97
N ASN A 936 -21.19 -5.74 36.28
CA ASN A 936 -21.42 -4.38 36.79
C ASN A 936 -20.19 -3.48 36.64
N LEU A 937 -18.97 -4.03 36.73
CA LEU A 937 -17.71 -3.28 36.52
C LEU A 937 -17.47 -2.97 35.04
N LYS A 938 -17.99 -3.82 34.14
CA LYS A 938 -17.90 -3.61 32.69
C LYS A 938 -18.89 -2.55 32.18
N GLN A 939 -20.07 -2.42 32.80
CA GLN A 939 -21.10 -1.45 32.41
C GLN A 939 -20.86 -0.03 32.93
N SER A 940 -20.02 0.14 33.96
CA SER A 940 -19.77 1.46 34.56
C SER A 940 -18.78 2.33 33.81
N LEU A 941 -17.99 1.73 32.90
CA LEU A 941 -17.03 2.42 32.05
C LEU A 941 -17.64 2.70 30.67
N HIS A 942 -17.31 3.86 30.13
CA HIS A 942 -17.57 4.21 28.74
C HIS A 942 -16.51 3.57 27.82
N LYS A 943 -16.58 3.82 26.50
CA LYS A 943 -15.46 3.49 25.61
C LYS A 943 -14.17 4.13 26.11
N ARG A 944 -13.03 3.45 25.96
CA ARG A 944 -11.77 3.95 26.51
C ARG A 944 -11.28 5.17 25.76
N LEU A 945 -10.49 6.01 26.42
CA LEU A 945 -9.85 7.14 25.77
C LEU A 945 -8.94 6.69 24.62
N GLY A 946 -8.19 5.61 24.81
CA GLY A 946 -7.32 5.11 23.76
C GLY A 946 -6.97 3.64 23.86
N ASP A 947 -6.29 3.17 22.81
CA ASP A 947 -5.68 1.85 22.79
C ASP A 947 -4.50 1.74 23.78
N THR A 948 -3.92 0.54 23.92
CA THR A 948 -2.88 0.29 24.93
C THR A 948 -1.67 1.21 24.75
N TYR A 949 -1.25 1.47 23.52
CA TYR A 949 -0.11 2.33 23.24
C TYR A 949 -0.41 3.79 23.64
N THR A 950 -1.59 4.29 23.26
CA THR A 950 -2.04 5.64 23.60
C THR A 950 -2.13 5.82 25.13
N GLU A 951 -2.67 4.84 25.83
CA GLU A 951 -2.81 4.92 27.28
C GLU A 951 -1.48 4.82 28.03
N MET A 952 -0.56 3.99 27.56
CA MET A 952 0.80 3.96 28.10
C MET A 952 1.44 5.34 27.99
N HIS A 953 1.34 6.00 26.85
CA HIS A 953 1.87 7.37 26.71
C HIS A 953 1.22 8.36 27.68
N LEU A 954 -0.11 8.31 27.85
CA LEU A 954 -0.84 9.17 28.78
C LEU A 954 -0.50 8.92 30.25
N ILE A 955 -0.36 7.66 30.65
CA ILE A 955 0.03 7.27 32.00
C ILE A 955 1.47 7.70 32.29
N GLN A 956 2.37 7.56 31.31
CA GLN A 956 3.75 8.04 31.41
C GLN A 956 3.80 9.55 31.66
N ALA A 957 3.04 10.32 30.89
CA ALA A 957 2.99 11.76 31.04
C ALA A 957 2.47 12.18 32.42
N GLN A 958 1.46 11.47 32.96
CA GLN A 958 0.94 11.71 34.31
C GLN A 958 1.95 11.37 35.39
N ILE A 959 2.63 10.22 35.30
CA ILE A 959 3.64 9.81 36.27
C ILE A 959 4.81 10.80 36.26
N ALA A 960 5.27 11.21 35.08
CA ALA A 960 6.30 12.23 34.93
C ALA A 960 5.89 13.56 35.57
N ALA A 961 4.64 13.99 35.41
CA ALA A 961 4.13 15.22 36.03
C ALA A 961 4.01 15.13 37.56
N LEU A 962 3.60 13.98 38.09
CA LEU A 962 3.37 13.78 39.53
C LEU A 962 4.66 13.55 40.32
N SER A 963 5.69 13.00 39.66
CA SER A 963 6.84 12.45 40.35
C SER A 963 8.20 12.76 39.72
N GLY A 964 8.24 13.27 38.49
CA GLY A 964 9.48 13.45 37.73
C GLY A 964 10.11 12.12 37.31
N ARG A 965 9.38 11.02 37.43
CA ARG A 965 9.83 9.67 37.11
C ARG A 965 9.38 9.28 35.71
N GLN A 966 10.19 8.47 35.03
CA GLN A 966 9.71 7.73 33.88
C GLN A 966 9.06 6.41 34.33
N ALA A 967 7.81 6.20 33.90
CA ALA A 967 6.99 5.06 34.31
C ALA A 967 7.34 3.77 33.57
N PHE A 968 7.62 3.90 32.28
CA PHE A 968 7.82 2.80 31.36
C PHE A 968 9.24 2.90 30.78
N SER A 969 10.04 1.85 31.01
CA SER A 969 11.41 1.76 30.49
C SER A 969 11.70 0.32 30.07
N GLY A 970 12.37 0.15 28.93
CA GLY A 970 12.79 -1.16 28.40
C GLY A 970 11.63 -2.11 28.05
N ASP A 971 11.97 -3.40 27.92
CA ASP A 971 11.07 -4.46 27.43
C ASP A 971 9.86 -4.75 28.35
N ASN A 972 9.90 -4.29 29.61
CA ASN A 972 8.85 -4.54 30.60
C ASN A 972 7.77 -3.44 30.65
N ALA A 973 7.78 -2.48 29.72
CA ALA A 973 6.83 -1.37 29.67
C ALA A 973 5.37 -1.84 29.70
N LEU A 974 5.04 -2.82 28.86
CA LEU A 974 3.70 -3.41 28.78
C LEU A 974 3.31 -4.14 30.06
N GLU A 975 4.23 -4.88 30.68
CA GLU A 975 3.97 -5.58 31.94
C GLU A 975 3.77 -4.62 33.11
N THR A 976 4.49 -3.49 33.11
CA THR A 976 4.31 -2.43 34.12
C THR A 976 2.94 -1.75 33.96
N TYR A 977 2.52 -1.49 32.72
CA TYR A 977 1.18 -0.99 32.41
C TYR A 977 0.10 -1.95 32.90
N LYS A 978 0.21 -3.25 32.57
CA LYS A 978 -0.72 -4.28 33.06
C LYS A 978 -0.73 -4.38 34.58
N ALA A 979 0.42 -4.28 35.25
CA ALA A 979 0.51 -4.33 36.70
C ALA A 979 -0.21 -3.16 37.39
N LEU A 980 -0.03 -1.93 36.87
CA LEU A 980 -0.71 -0.74 37.40
C LEU A 980 -2.24 -0.83 37.29
N ILE A 981 -2.74 -1.37 36.17
CA ILE A 981 -4.17 -1.63 36.00
C ILE A 981 -4.59 -2.80 36.90
N ASN A 982 -3.86 -3.91 36.97
CA ASN A 982 -4.25 -5.03 37.85
C ASN A 982 -4.32 -4.62 39.34
N ASN A 983 -3.49 -3.68 39.80
CA ASN A 983 -3.59 -3.12 41.15
C ASN A 983 -4.92 -2.34 41.35
N ASP A 984 -5.42 -1.68 40.31
CA ASP A 984 -6.72 -1.00 40.31
C ASP A 984 -7.87 -1.99 40.57
N ALA A 985 -7.79 -3.16 39.94
CA ALA A 985 -8.83 -4.17 39.95
C ALA A 985 -8.94 -4.80 41.33
N GLN A 986 -7.78 -5.10 41.91
CA GLN A 986 -7.67 -5.60 43.27
C GLN A 986 -8.18 -4.57 44.29
N PHE A 987 -7.86 -3.29 44.09
CA PHE A 987 -8.35 -2.22 44.95
C PHE A 987 -9.87 -2.05 44.85
N ALA A 988 -10.42 -2.04 43.63
CA ALA A 988 -11.85 -1.97 43.35
C ALA A 988 -12.60 -3.13 44.04
N GLN A 989 -12.10 -4.36 43.88
CA GLN A 989 -12.72 -5.55 44.48
C GLN A 989 -12.64 -5.52 46.02
N LYS A 990 -11.48 -5.18 46.58
CA LYS A 990 -11.26 -5.16 48.04
C LYS A 990 -12.15 -4.13 48.76
N PHE A 991 -12.35 -2.96 48.15
CA PHE A 991 -13.12 -1.86 48.74
C PHE A 991 -14.53 -1.69 48.15
N GLN A 992 -14.95 -2.63 47.30
CA GLN A 992 -16.27 -2.65 46.63
C GLN A 992 -16.56 -1.33 45.90
N LEU A 993 -15.56 -0.81 45.19
CA LEU A 993 -15.65 0.44 44.43
C LEU A 993 -15.94 0.15 42.96
N THR A 994 -16.70 1.04 42.32
CA THR A 994 -17.04 0.96 40.90
C THR A 994 -16.24 2.01 40.11
N PRO A 995 -15.42 1.62 39.12
CA PRO A 995 -14.71 2.55 38.23
C PRO A 995 -15.68 3.43 37.43
N GLY A 996 -15.22 4.63 37.07
CA GLY A 996 -16.03 5.66 36.37
C GLY A 996 -16.09 7.00 37.11
N SER A 997 -15.91 7.01 38.44
CA SER A 997 -15.79 8.22 39.26
C SER A 997 -14.39 8.32 39.87
N ALA A 998 -13.85 9.54 39.99
CA ALA A 998 -12.56 9.76 40.66
C ALA A 998 -12.63 9.37 42.16
N LEU A 999 -11.51 8.90 42.72
CA LEU A 999 -11.44 8.51 44.12
C LEU A 999 -11.59 9.73 45.04
N THR A 1000 -12.38 9.59 46.10
CA THR A 1000 -12.51 10.62 47.15
C THR A 1000 -11.24 10.70 48.00
N ALA A 1001 -11.05 11.80 48.73
CA ALA A 1001 -9.92 11.95 49.65
C ALA A 1001 -9.84 10.79 50.66
N GLU A 1002 -10.98 10.34 51.19
CA GLU A 1002 -11.07 9.20 52.13
C GLU A 1002 -10.75 7.85 51.46
N GLN A 1003 -11.06 7.69 50.16
CA GLN A 1003 -10.69 6.48 49.43
C GLN A 1003 -9.19 6.46 49.10
N MET A 1004 -8.61 7.62 48.78
CA MET A 1004 -7.18 7.76 48.51
C MET A 1004 -6.32 7.36 49.72
N THR A 1005 -6.75 7.62 50.96
CA THR A 1005 -6.01 7.19 52.17
C THR A 1005 -5.88 5.67 52.32
N LYS A 1006 -6.73 4.90 51.63
CA LYS A 1006 -6.74 3.43 51.67
C LYS A 1006 -5.79 2.81 50.64
N LEU A 1007 -5.20 3.61 49.75
CA LEU A 1007 -4.25 3.13 48.75
C LEU A 1007 -2.93 2.71 49.41
N THR A 1008 -2.47 1.51 49.06
CA THR A 1008 -1.20 0.96 49.54
C THR A 1008 -0.16 0.80 48.42
N THR A 1009 -0.62 0.85 47.16
CA THR A 1009 0.15 0.69 45.92
C THR A 1009 -0.22 1.78 44.91
N ASP A 1010 0.65 2.01 43.94
CA ASP A 1010 0.35 2.86 42.78
C ASP A 1010 -0.73 2.17 41.92
N ILE A 1011 -1.71 2.93 41.46
CA ILE A 1011 -2.80 2.44 40.61
C ILE A 1011 -3.09 3.39 39.44
N VAL A 1012 -3.64 2.83 38.37
CA VAL A 1012 -4.30 3.59 37.29
C VAL A 1012 -5.79 3.36 37.45
N TRP A 1013 -6.59 4.40 37.66
CA TRP A 1013 -8.04 4.28 37.86
C TRP A 1013 -8.78 4.98 36.73
N PHE A 1014 -9.72 4.28 36.09
CA PHE A 1014 -10.48 4.85 34.98
C PHE A 1014 -11.62 5.75 35.47
N VAL A 1015 -11.66 6.99 34.97
CA VAL A 1015 -12.68 8.00 35.29
C VAL A 1015 -13.41 8.40 34.01
N ASN A 1016 -14.74 8.40 34.05
CA ASN A 1016 -15.56 8.84 32.92
C ASN A 1016 -15.52 10.37 32.84
N GLN A 1017 -15.13 10.88 31.68
CA GLN A 1017 -15.02 12.32 31.42
C GLN A 1017 -15.62 12.67 30.07
N GLU A 1018 -16.21 13.85 29.99
CA GLU A 1018 -16.68 14.43 28.73
C GLU A 1018 -15.53 15.20 28.08
N ILE A 1019 -15.13 14.77 26.88
CA ILE A 1019 -14.06 15.40 26.10
C ILE A 1019 -14.68 16.13 24.91
N THR A 1020 -14.28 17.38 24.72
CA THR A 1020 -14.62 18.18 23.53
C THR A 1020 -13.62 17.90 22.43
N LEU A 1021 -14.11 17.46 21.27
CA LEU A 1021 -13.32 17.22 20.06
C LEU A 1021 -13.00 18.52 19.31
N ALA A 1022 -12.13 18.44 18.30
CA ALA A 1022 -11.71 19.60 17.51
C ALA A 1022 -12.87 20.29 16.76
N ASP A 1023 -13.93 19.54 16.43
CA ASP A 1023 -15.15 20.04 15.78
C ASP A 1023 -16.17 20.64 16.78
N GLY A 1024 -15.85 20.65 18.08
CA GLY A 1024 -16.72 21.13 19.16
C GLY A 1024 -17.73 20.10 19.66
N SER A 1025 -17.82 18.91 19.06
CA SER A 1025 -18.65 17.82 19.55
C SER A 1025 -18.08 17.24 20.85
N LYS A 1026 -18.93 16.57 21.64
CA LYS A 1026 -18.57 16.02 22.96
C LYS A 1026 -18.67 14.51 22.95
N GLN A 1027 -17.69 13.85 23.56
CA GLN A 1027 -17.62 12.39 23.69
C GLN A 1027 -17.37 12.04 25.16
N SER A 1028 -18.21 11.17 25.73
CA SER A 1028 -17.99 10.65 27.07
C SER A 1028 -17.12 9.39 27.01
N VAL A 1029 -15.92 9.46 27.57
CA VAL A 1029 -14.91 8.39 27.51
C VAL A 1029 -14.32 8.09 28.87
N SER A 1030 -13.82 6.87 29.05
CA SER A 1030 -13.08 6.47 30.25
C SER A 1030 -11.60 6.82 30.11
N VAL A 1031 -11.12 7.73 30.95
CA VAL A 1031 -9.75 8.24 30.94
C VAL A 1031 -8.94 7.56 32.05
N PRO A 1032 -7.73 7.04 31.76
CA PRO A 1032 -6.84 6.51 32.80
C PRO A 1032 -6.32 7.66 33.67
N LYS A 1033 -6.59 7.62 34.97
CA LYS A 1033 -6.11 8.59 35.96
C LYS A 1033 -5.12 7.94 36.93
N VAL A 1034 -3.93 8.50 37.04
CA VAL A 1034 -2.86 7.92 37.88
C VAL A 1034 -2.96 8.41 39.33
N TYR A 1035 -2.90 7.48 40.28
CA TYR A 1035 -2.77 7.75 41.71
C TYR A 1035 -1.45 7.15 42.20
N LEU A 1036 -0.48 8.02 42.50
CA LEU A 1036 0.86 7.61 42.96
C LEU A 1036 1.00 7.82 44.46
N ARG A 1037 1.63 6.86 45.12
CA ARG A 1037 2.20 7.11 46.45
C ARG A 1037 3.36 8.09 46.31
N ALA A 1038 3.26 9.20 47.02
CA ALA A 1038 4.33 10.18 47.13
C ALA A 1038 5.57 9.49 47.69
N GLN A 1039 6.67 9.65 46.97
CA GLN A 1039 7.98 9.24 47.44
C GLN A 1039 8.74 10.51 47.81
N LYS A 1040 9.52 10.45 48.90
CA LYS A 1040 10.49 11.52 49.22
C LYS A 1040 11.36 11.70 47.96
N GLY A 1041 11.59 12.93 47.53
CA GLY A 1041 12.32 13.27 46.30
C GLY A 1041 11.46 13.47 45.04
N ASP A 1042 10.16 13.16 45.03
CA ASP A 1042 9.31 13.52 43.89
C ASP A 1042 9.28 15.04 43.65
N ILE A 1043 9.18 15.47 42.39
CA ILE A 1043 9.08 16.90 42.05
C ILE A 1043 7.85 17.58 42.68
N ASP A 1044 7.97 18.88 42.95
CA ASP A 1044 6.96 19.71 43.64
C ASP A 1044 5.80 20.17 42.76
N GLY A 1045 5.75 19.71 41.51
CA GLY A 1045 4.71 20.04 40.53
C GLY A 1045 5.01 21.25 39.65
N ARG A 1046 6.17 21.92 39.78
CA ARG A 1046 6.60 22.87 38.75
C ARG A 1046 6.88 22.14 37.43
N TYR A 1047 6.53 22.81 36.35
CA TYR A 1047 6.44 22.22 35.01
C TYR A 1047 7.70 22.38 34.16
N THR A 1048 8.65 23.22 34.58
CA THR A 1048 9.99 23.31 33.98
C THR A 1048 10.93 22.41 34.79
N TYR A 1049 11.45 21.36 34.19
CA TYR A 1049 12.39 20.48 34.88
C TYR A 1049 13.36 19.77 33.95
N ILE A 1050 14.53 19.46 34.52
CA ILE A 1050 15.43 18.41 34.07
C ILE A 1050 15.40 17.34 35.16
N SER A 1051 14.98 16.12 34.82
CA SER A 1051 14.84 15.01 35.76
C SER A 1051 15.47 13.74 35.21
N ALA A 1052 16.25 13.05 36.04
CA ALA A 1052 16.83 11.75 35.70
C ALA A 1052 16.81 10.76 36.89
N ASN A 1053 17.15 9.48 36.66
CA ASN A 1053 17.48 8.60 37.78
C ASN A 1053 18.87 8.96 38.36
N ARG A 1054 19.83 9.24 37.47
CA ARG A 1054 21.18 9.72 37.80
C ARG A 1054 21.57 10.85 36.84
N ILE A 1055 22.26 11.87 37.33
CA ILE A 1055 22.86 12.92 36.51
C ILE A 1055 24.36 12.89 36.77
N ILE A 1056 25.15 12.73 35.71
CA ILE A 1056 26.60 12.60 35.78
C ILE A 1056 27.25 13.55 34.77
N ASP A 1057 28.10 14.45 35.24
CA ASP A 1057 28.98 15.26 34.39
C ASP A 1057 30.40 15.29 34.97
N HIS A 1058 31.40 15.00 34.14
CA HIS A 1058 32.81 15.11 34.52
C HIS A 1058 33.59 15.97 33.52
N SER A 1059 32.91 16.93 32.89
CA SER A 1059 33.50 17.82 31.89
C SER A 1059 34.59 18.74 32.45
N LYS A 1060 34.59 19.05 33.75
CA LYS A 1060 35.46 20.00 34.46
C LYS A 1060 35.36 21.47 34.00
N THR A 1061 34.91 21.70 32.78
CA THR A 1061 34.85 23.03 32.14
C THR A 1061 33.43 23.56 31.98
N GLY A 1062 32.42 22.71 32.16
CA GLY A 1062 31.01 23.06 31.98
C GLY A 1062 30.46 23.99 33.06
N LYS A 1063 29.36 24.69 32.77
CA LYS A 1063 28.62 25.52 33.73
C LYS A 1063 27.17 25.07 33.82
N ILE A 1064 26.65 24.96 35.05
CA ILE A 1064 25.24 24.60 35.28
C ILE A 1064 24.50 25.81 35.84
N GLU A 1065 23.55 26.33 35.09
CA GLU A 1065 22.63 27.39 35.51
C GLU A 1065 21.22 26.82 35.65
N ASN A 1066 20.73 26.74 36.88
CA ASN A 1066 19.40 26.24 37.19
C ASN A 1066 18.53 27.30 37.85
N ASP A 1067 17.52 27.79 37.13
CA ASP A 1067 16.46 28.66 37.65
C ASP A 1067 15.18 27.86 37.97
N ALA A 1068 15.09 26.57 37.59
CA ALA A 1068 13.89 25.71 37.74
C ALA A 1068 14.18 24.45 38.58
N ILE A 1069 13.65 23.28 38.21
CA ILE A 1069 13.96 22.00 38.88
C ILE A 1069 15.09 21.28 38.15
N PHE A 1070 16.17 20.99 38.86
CA PHE A 1070 17.23 20.07 38.45
C PHE A 1070 17.28 18.89 39.42
N HIS A 1071 16.73 17.76 38.99
CA HIS A 1071 16.41 16.64 39.88
C HIS A 1071 17.06 15.33 39.41
N ALA A 1072 17.63 14.57 40.34
CA ALA A 1072 17.96 13.17 40.11
C ALA A 1072 17.42 12.30 41.24
N ARG A 1073 16.86 11.12 40.94
CA ARG A 1073 16.33 10.27 42.02
C ARG A 1073 17.41 9.76 42.96
N GLN A 1074 18.50 9.25 42.39
CA GLN A 1074 19.58 8.60 43.13
C GLN A 1074 20.76 9.54 43.36
N LEU A 1075 21.32 10.09 42.27
CA LEU A 1075 22.62 10.76 42.33
C LEU A 1075 22.68 11.94 41.35
N ILE A 1076 23.16 13.07 41.85
CA ILE A 1076 23.81 14.13 41.04
C ILE A 1076 25.30 14.03 41.35
N ASP A 1077 26.12 13.75 40.34
CA ASP A 1077 27.59 13.71 40.45
C ASP A 1077 28.18 14.59 39.35
N ILE A 1078 28.63 15.78 39.73
CA ILE A 1078 29.04 16.82 38.79
C ILE A 1078 30.43 17.36 39.13
N ASP A 1079 31.36 17.25 38.21
CA ASP A 1079 32.69 17.87 38.22
C ASP A 1079 32.74 18.90 37.07
N ASN A 1080 32.62 20.17 37.41
CA ASN A 1080 32.35 21.27 36.47
C ASN A 1080 33.07 22.58 36.87
N ALA A 1081 32.97 23.63 36.05
CA ALA A 1081 33.61 24.90 36.33
C ALA A 1081 32.84 25.75 37.37
N SER A 1082 31.52 25.79 37.29
CA SER A 1082 30.67 26.55 38.23
C SER A 1082 29.21 26.12 38.18
N VAL A 1083 28.54 26.17 39.33
CA VAL A 1083 27.10 25.94 39.47
C VAL A 1083 26.43 27.22 39.98
N ARG A 1084 25.39 27.68 39.30
CA ARG A 1084 24.49 28.74 39.75
C ARG A 1084 23.09 28.18 39.91
N ASN A 1085 22.64 27.99 41.13
CA ASN A 1085 21.30 27.51 41.47
C ASN A 1085 20.43 28.64 42.05
N ARG A 1086 19.40 29.03 41.31
CA ARG A 1086 18.30 29.90 41.75
C ARG A 1086 16.95 29.18 41.82
N GLY A 1087 16.90 27.95 41.35
CA GLY A 1087 15.75 27.05 41.47
C GLY A 1087 15.97 25.98 42.55
N THR A 1088 15.50 24.76 42.31
CA THR A 1088 15.74 23.61 43.20
C THR A 1088 16.67 22.60 42.54
N MET A 1089 17.78 22.30 43.21
CA MET A 1089 18.63 21.16 42.91
C MET A 1089 18.34 20.06 43.94
N SER A 1090 17.99 18.86 43.50
CA SER A 1090 17.64 17.80 44.46
C SER A 1090 18.03 16.40 44.02
N ALA A 1091 18.56 15.60 44.96
CA ALA A 1091 18.78 14.18 44.73
C ALA A 1091 18.82 13.32 45.99
N GLY A 1092 18.94 12.00 45.82
CA GLY A 1092 19.31 11.09 46.91
C GLY A 1092 20.66 11.50 47.50
N MET A 1093 21.68 11.49 46.65
CA MET A 1093 23.03 11.96 46.93
C MET A 1093 23.40 13.06 45.94
N ILE A 1094 24.08 14.10 46.42
CA ILE A 1094 24.65 15.17 45.60
C ILE A 1094 26.14 15.22 45.89
N HIS A 1095 26.95 14.94 44.88
CA HIS A 1095 28.38 15.20 44.84
C HIS A 1095 28.65 16.29 43.79
N SER A 1096 29.25 17.39 44.21
CA SER A 1096 29.56 18.52 43.32
C SER A 1096 30.98 19.00 43.55
N GLN A 1097 31.85 18.81 42.57
CA GLN A 1097 33.20 19.36 42.53
C GLN A 1097 33.22 20.51 41.51
N ASN A 1098 33.61 21.69 41.95
CA ASN A 1098 33.58 22.90 41.12
C ASN A 1098 34.95 23.55 41.14
N SER A 1099 35.56 23.77 39.97
CA SER A 1099 36.85 24.48 39.92
C SER A 1099 36.72 25.97 40.29
N GLY A 1100 35.52 26.54 40.15
CA GLY A 1100 35.15 27.91 40.49
C GLY A 1100 34.07 27.98 41.57
N THR A 1101 33.00 28.75 41.34
CA THR A 1101 31.98 29.06 42.34
C THR A 1101 30.76 28.12 42.29
N PHE A 1102 30.27 27.73 43.47
CA PHE A 1102 28.93 27.19 43.69
C PHE A 1102 28.05 28.27 44.34
N ASP A 1103 27.13 28.87 43.58
CA ASP A 1103 26.24 29.96 44.01
C ASP A 1103 24.80 29.47 44.19
N ASN A 1104 24.30 29.53 45.42
CA ASN A 1104 22.94 29.19 45.83
C ASN A 1104 22.31 30.31 46.69
N ARG A 1105 22.38 31.58 46.24
CA ARG A 1105 21.76 32.70 46.97
C ARG A 1105 20.24 32.75 46.91
N GLU A 1106 19.66 32.36 45.78
CA GLU A 1106 18.21 32.46 45.51
C GLU A 1106 17.53 31.09 45.36
N GLY A 1107 18.29 29.99 45.44
CA GLY A 1107 17.81 28.62 45.20
C GLY A 1107 17.81 27.73 46.43
N GLU A 1108 17.43 26.47 46.24
CA GLU A 1108 17.40 25.43 47.26
C GLU A 1108 18.15 24.18 46.79
N VAL A 1109 18.98 23.60 47.67
CA VAL A 1109 19.70 22.34 47.42
C VAL A 1109 19.23 21.30 48.44
N LYS A 1110 18.75 20.15 47.95
CA LYS A 1110 18.22 19.05 48.77
C LYS A 1110 18.92 17.73 48.47
N ALA A 1111 19.64 17.19 49.44
CA ALA A 1111 20.05 15.79 49.43
C ALA A 1111 19.20 14.98 50.42
N ARG A 1112 18.97 13.70 50.12
CA ARG A 1112 18.28 12.79 51.05
C ARG A 1112 19.25 12.15 52.03
N THR A 1113 20.43 11.79 51.56
CA THR A 1113 21.41 10.99 52.32
C THR A 1113 22.79 11.63 52.32
N VAL A 1114 23.27 12.21 51.22
CA VAL A 1114 24.62 12.81 51.16
C VAL A 1114 24.61 14.11 50.38
N LEU A 1115 25.18 15.17 50.97
CA LEU A 1115 25.49 16.43 50.31
C LEU A 1115 26.99 16.74 50.44
N ASP A 1116 27.75 16.46 49.39
CA ASP A 1116 29.17 16.81 49.26
C ASP A 1116 29.35 17.89 48.19
N ILE A 1117 29.75 19.09 48.61
CA ILE A 1117 30.04 20.21 47.71
C ILE A 1117 31.46 20.70 47.99
N GLN A 1118 32.30 20.62 46.97
CA GLN A 1118 33.66 21.14 46.93
C GLN A 1118 33.72 22.21 45.83
N ALA A 1119 34.16 23.41 46.18
CA ALA A 1119 34.28 24.52 45.25
C ALA A 1119 35.41 25.47 45.69
N GLN A 1120 35.91 26.30 44.78
CA GLN A 1120 36.78 27.42 45.15
C GLN A 1120 36.02 28.40 46.05
N ASP A 1121 34.79 28.74 45.66
CA ASP A 1121 33.89 29.58 46.42
C ASP A 1121 32.52 28.92 46.57
N ILE A 1122 31.97 28.91 47.79
CA ILE A 1122 30.58 28.48 48.06
C ILE A 1122 29.84 29.68 48.63
N VAL A 1123 28.80 30.14 47.91
CA VAL A 1123 27.95 31.26 48.31
C VAL A 1123 26.53 30.74 48.52
N ALA A 1124 26.03 30.79 49.75
CA ALA A 1124 24.68 30.35 50.11
C ALA A 1124 24.06 31.34 51.11
N GLU A 1125 22.92 31.93 50.75
CA GLU A 1125 22.19 32.91 51.58
C GLU A 1125 20.75 32.44 51.91
N SER A 1126 20.35 31.27 51.40
CA SER A 1126 19.03 30.65 51.56
C SER A 1126 19.09 29.30 52.31
N SER A 1127 17.92 28.77 52.70
CA SER A 1127 17.78 27.58 53.55
C SER A 1127 18.29 26.28 52.90
N THR A 1128 19.52 25.87 53.18
CA THR A 1128 19.96 24.47 53.04
C THR A 1128 19.32 23.66 54.17
N ARG A 1129 18.46 22.68 53.85
CA ARG A 1129 17.84 21.77 54.83
C ARG A 1129 18.32 20.34 54.61
N GLU A 1130 18.90 19.73 55.64
CA GLU A 1130 19.35 18.34 55.68
C GLU A 1130 18.46 17.51 56.61
N HIS A 1131 18.36 16.21 56.35
CA HIS A 1131 17.76 15.24 57.27
C HIS A 1131 18.71 14.03 57.40
N ASP A 1132 19.47 14.05 58.51
CA ASP A 1132 20.40 13.06 59.08
C ASP A 1132 21.66 12.57 58.31
N GLU A 1133 22.79 12.79 59.01
CA GLU A 1133 24.17 12.21 58.98
C GLU A 1133 25.18 12.50 57.83
N THR A 1134 26.24 13.23 58.24
CA THR A 1134 27.58 13.51 57.63
C THR A 1134 27.70 14.67 56.63
N ILE A 1135 27.77 15.90 57.14
CA ILE A 1135 28.25 17.08 56.41
C ILE A 1135 29.78 17.03 56.25
N GLY A 1136 30.23 16.94 55.00
CA GLY A 1136 31.61 17.14 54.60
C GLY A 1136 31.83 18.45 53.82
N ILE A 1137 31.33 19.60 54.28
CA ILE A 1137 31.63 20.89 53.62
C ILE A 1137 33.11 21.21 53.82
N ARG A 1138 33.95 20.93 52.82
CA ARG A 1138 35.36 21.34 52.81
C ARG A 1138 35.53 22.58 51.93
N LYS A 1139 35.72 23.74 52.57
CA LYS A 1139 36.28 24.93 51.91
C LYS A 1139 37.77 24.72 51.71
N THR A 1140 38.23 24.66 50.46
CA THR A 1140 39.66 24.66 50.15
C THR A 1140 40.13 26.11 50.08
N TYR A 1141 40.76 26.61 51.13
CA TYR A 1141 41.49 27.89 51.06
C TYR A 1141 42.72 27.68 50.18
N SER A 1142 42.71 28.24 48.96
CA SER A 1142 43.94 28.43 48.20
C SER A 1142 44.74 29.55 48.87
N GLN A 1143 45.77 29.16 49.62
CA GLN A 1143 46.79 30.06 50.15
C GLN A 1143 47.44 30.83 48.99
N ILE A 1144 47.39 32.16 49.06
CA ILE A 1144 48.34 33.02 48.35
C ILE A 1144 49.65 33.04 49.15
N THR A 1145 50.72 32.69 48.46
CA THR A 1145 52.13 32.60 48.81
C THR A 1145 52.65 33.63 49.85
N TYR A 1146 53.30 33.14 50.90
CA TYR A 1146 54.52 33.76 51.45
C TYR A 1146 55.48 32.67 51.99
N ASN A 1147 56.78 32.92 51.79
CA ASN A 1147 57.97 32.03 51.77
C ASN A 1147 58.17 30.98 52.90
N PRO A 1148 59.04 29.96 52.67
CA PRO A 1148 59.19 28.77 53.51
C PRO A 1148 60.20 28.96 54.65
N ILE A 1149 59.93 28.36 55.81
CA ILE A 1149 60.97 27.88 56.73
C ILE A 1149 60.59 26.47 57.20
N TYR A 1150 61.56 25.57 57.04
CA TYR A 1150 61.62 24.12 57.29
C TYR A 1150 61.46 23.71 58.79
N PRO A 1151 61.44 22.40 59.15
CA PRO A 1151 60.54 21.80 60.14
C PRO A 1151 61.23 21.46 61.47
N LYS A 1152 60.44 21.08 62.49
CA LYS A 1152 60.83 20.15 63.57
C LYS A 1152 59.55 19.49 64.11
N GLN A 1153 59.42 18.15 63.96
CA GLN A 1153 59.49 17.15 65.05
C GLN A 1153 58.46 17.43 66.16
N ILE A 1154 57.51 16.56 66.51
CA ILE A 1154 57.42 15.09 66.52
C ILE A 1154 55.99 14.67 66.15
#